data_AF-A0AAU6CAW5-F1
#
_entry.id   AF-A0AAU6CAW5-F1
#
_cell.length_a   1.000
_cell.length_b   1.000
_cell.length_c   1.000
_cell.angle_alpha   90.00
_cell.angle_beta   90.00
_cell.angle_gamma   90.00
#
_symmetry.space_group_name_H-M   'P 1'
#
loop_
_entity.id
_entity.type
_entity.pdbx_description
1 polymer ?
#
loop_
_entity_poly.entity_id
_entity_poly.type
_entity_poly.pdbx_seq_one_letter_code
_entity_poly.pdbx_strand_id
1 'polypeptide(L)'
;MTPRSDELDPIDPAETLVPLVREATVRIHGAKPGHPLFGSGFFVAPNWVLTCAHVACRSADQAEEAAGVGQPAAREVTVGWGGRMLNGVVEWAEPAGHDGGSWPAPDLALIRLLDPVDHPCVWLTERTTKAYTTNQVAFFGYTPGADEVESYNGRCTISGQVGTTGVLKLGNEDEMPHGVSGGPVVDLVRGEVIGVLKARRQGKDGGLAVGIQQLRRLPADQGDPASDLYHRVMAAHDLHHADRHAFVRNDGGTWTDAHIEIGACAGRALTPGQRTWLLGLLAQLPPPADARSLQDIVGTVRGGPVQGLPVAPRAWRDGLGLLYDLRRGTTELEAVLRYAVHAATADRVGATDESAERALWGWAQQTAGAADTLSRLFRRTLVDERKSRLRVRGMAVLDLLPALRHGPEALVEIFPRGWEPGHYDWRVSAVPESGEVDCVEEEFGGTDLEALAGRLREPLREAFRRCDASGVPAVIQLAVPGALVGRFADIRLLGIGADRPVVIRRTDMPAEERPEADERAARWRALHEQPLRPDILDCDEGVPSPLPDESDLRARPRDTLPVLCRSAATVPESLHRIVRSGYSVALWRRQPLAQESMCGDFHRGMVREVRSARSAGRLPRVLAELRAGADDGVPEKFWSADLMIFYHDPTRPLPGTDEPLETP
;
A
#
# COMPACT_ATOMS: atom_id res chain seq x y z
N MET A 1 -24.18 55.44 19.75
CA MET A 1 -24.11 54.01 19.37
C MET A 1 -22.84 53.45 19.95
N THR A 2 -22.96 52.79 21.10
CA THR A 2 -21.89 51.97 21.68
C THR A 2 -21.65 50.76 20.77
N PRO A 3 -20.39 50.39 20.47
CA PRO A 3 -20.11 49.15 19.78
C PRO A 3 -20.49 47.98 20.70
N ARG A 4 -21.21 46.99 20.15
CA ARG A 4 -21.48 45.72 20.83
C ARG A 4 -20.15 44.99 21.03
N SER A 5 -19.72 44.94 22.29
CA SER A 5 -18.60 44.14 22.79
C SER A 5 -19.08 42.73 23.13
N ASP A 6 -19.43 41.94 22.11
CA ASP A 6 -19.83 40.52 22.24
C ASP A 6 -19.22 39.67 21.10
N GLU A 7 -18.02 40.01 20.62
CA GLU A 7 -17.16 38.98 20.02
C GLU A 7 -16.49 38.28 21.20
N LEU A 8 -17.02 37.10 21.56
CA LEU A 8 -16.36 36.16 22.46
C LEU A 8 -14.92 35.99 21.97
N ASP A 9 -13.95 36.15 22.88
CA ASP A 9 -12.55 35.84 22.57
C ASP A 9 -12.48 34.44 21.94
N PRO A 10 -11.73 34.25 20.84
CA PRO A 10 -11.64 32.95 20.20
C PRO A 10 -11.07 31.94 21.21
N ILE A 11 -11.86 30.92 21.55
CA ILE A 11 -11.44 29.81 22.42
C ILE A 11 -10.17 29.22 21.83
N ASP A 12 -9.08 29.16 22.61
CA ASP A 12 -7.88 28.42 22.22
C ASP A 12 -8.28 26.95 22.12
N PRO A 13 -8.23 26.31 20.93
CA PRO A 13 -8.65 24.93 20.76
C PRO A 13 -7.99 23.97 21.76
N ALA A 14 -6.79 24.30 22.25
CA ALA A 14 -6.12 23.51 23.26
C ALA A 14 -6.87 23.41 24.59
N GLU A 15 -7.68 24.40 24.99
CA GLU A 15 -8.48 24.34 26.23
C GLU A 15 -9.49 23.19 26.18
N THR A 16 -10.10 22.96 25.03
CA THR A 16 -11.01 21.85 24.76
C THR A 16 -10.26 20.52 24.55
N LEU A 17 -9.16 20.55 23.79
CA LEU A 17 -8.51 19.33 23.29
C LEU A 17 -7.56 18.67 24.30
N VAL A 18 -6.82 19.47 25.08
CA VAL A 18 -5.78 18.97 26.00
C VAL A 18 -6.34 17.97 27.03
N PRO A 19 -7.49 18.22 27.70
CA PRO A 19 -8.06 17.26 28.65
C PRO A 19 -8.37 15.90 28.01
N LEU A 20 -9.01 15.90 26.83
CA LEU A 20 -9.39 14.68 26.12
C LEU A 20 -8.17 13.84 25.71
N VAL A 21 -7.13 14.51 25.19
CA VAL A 21 -5.92 13.82 24.73
C VAL A 21 -5.12 13.30 25.92
N ARG A 22 -5.00 14.07 27.01
CA ARG A 22 -4.34 13.63 28.24
C ARG A 22 -5.01 12.40 28.83
N GLU A 23 -6.34 12.36 28.87
CA GLU A 23 -7.09 11.22 29.41
C GLU A 23 -6.91 9.94 28.57
N ALA A 24 -6.72 10.09 27.25
CA ALA A 24 -6.46 8.97 26.33
C ALA A 24 -4.97 8.59 26.21
N THR A 25 -4.05 9.38 26.79
CA THR A 25 -2.60 9.12 26.75
C THR A 25 -2.21 8.15 27.87
N VAL A 26 -1.31 7.23 27.59
CA VAL A 26 -0.86 6.18 28.51
C VAL A 26 0.66 6.14 28.63
N ARG A 27 1.13 5.56 29.73
CA ARG A 27 2.54 5.24 29.96
C ARG A 27 2.81 3.81 29.49
N ILE A 28 3.92 3.60 28.79
CA ILE A 28 4.36 2.25 28.38
C ILE A 28 5.54 1.84 29.26
N HIS A 29 5.39 0.70 29.92
CA HIS A 29 6.36 0.17 30.88
C HIS A 29 6.81 -1.25 30.50
N GLY A 30 7.98 -1.65 31.01
CA GLY A 30 8.43 -3.04 30.93
C GLY A 30 7.64 -3.99 31.83
N ALA A 31 7.66 -5.29 31.48
CA ALA A 31 6.97 -6.36 32.21
C ALA A 31 7.62 -6.77 33.55
N LYS A 32 8.78 -6.19 33.91
CA LYS A 32 9.57 -6.57 35.09
C LYS A 32 9.19 -5.76 36.35
N PRO A 33 9.55 -6.25 37.56
CA PRO A 33 9.35 -5.52 38.82
C PRO A 33 9.91 -4.09 38.78
N GLY A 34 9.13 -3.13 39.28
CA GLY A 34 9.48 -1.70 39.27
C GLY A 34 8.98 -0.91 38.05
N HIS A 35 8.42 -1.56 37.03
CA HIS A 35 7.78 -0.96 35.84
C HIS A 35 8.50 0.32 35.35
N PRO A 36 9.75 0.23 34.87
CA PRO A 36 10.45 1.39 34.34
C PRO A 36 9.70 1.95 33.14
N LEU A 37 9.59 3.29 33.05
CA LEU A 37 8.98 3.97 31.91
C LEU A 37 9.86 3.78 30.66
N PHE A 38 9.29 3.19 29.61
CA PHE A 38 9.94 3.05 28.31
C PHE A 38 9.56 4.16 27.35
N GLY A 39 8.33 4.66 27.46
CA GLY A 39 7.82 5.73 26.64
C GLY A 39 6.34 5.97 26.88
N SER A 40 5.69 6.59 25.90
CA SER A 40 4.28 6.95 25.93
C SER A 40 3.51 6.18 24.85
N GLY A 41 2.19 6.13 25.00
CA GLY A 41 1.28 5.62 24.00
C GLY A 41 -0.08 6.30 24.14
N PHE A 42 -1.06 5.88 23.37
CA PHE A 42 -2.41 6.39 23.51
C PHE A 42 -3.45 5.39 22.98
N PHE A 43 -4.66 5.47 23.54
CA PHE A 43 -5.78 4.64 23.13
C PHE A 43 -6.33 5.07 21.77
N VAL A 44 -6.34 4.14 20.82
CA VAL A 44 -6.82 4.36 19.45
C VAL A 44 -8.16 3.69 19.17
N ALA A 45 -8.47 2.62 19.87
CA ALA A 45 -9.75 1.92 19.79
C ALA A 45 -9.94 1.17 21.11
N PRO A 46 -11.16 0.69 21.44
CA PRO A 46 -11.37 -0.16 22.61
C PRO A 46 -10.33 -1.29 22.67
N ASN A 47 -9.59 -1.37 23.77
CA ASN A 47 -8.53 -2.36 24.04
C ASN A 47 -7.25 -2.23 23.18
N TRP A 48 -7.06 -1.14 22.44
CA TRP A 48 -5.92 -0.95 21.55
C TRP A 48 -5.14 0.33 21.88
N VAL A 49 -3.83 0.17 22.06
CA VAL A 49 -2.88 1.26 22.31
C VAL A 49 -1.88 1.34 21.16
N LEU A 50 -1.67 2.55 20.63
CA LEU A 50 -0.63 2.85 19.65
C LEU A 50 0.57 3.50 20.34
N THR A 51 1.78 3.10 19.93
CA THR A 51 3.06 3.66 20.39
C THR A 51 4.14 3.47 19.32
N CYS A 52 5.38 3.82 19.61
CA CYS A 52 6.52 3.53 18.75
C CYS A 52 7.03 2.10 18.92
N ALA A 53 7.56 1.51 17.85
CA ALA A 53 8.15 0.17 17.88
C ALA A 53 9.34 0.11 18.85
N HIS A 54 10.21 1.11 18.85
CA HIS A 54 11.36 1.18 19.75
C HIS A 54 10.98 1.31 21.24
N VAL A 55 9.75 1.77 21.54
CA VAL A 55 9.22 1.85 22.91
C VAL A 55 8.71 0.47 23.33
N ALA A 56 7.88 -0.16 22.49
CA ALA A 56 7.26 -1.45 22.78
C ALA A 56 8.24 -2.64 22.71
N CYS A 57 9.27 -2.54 21.86
CA CYS A 57 10.24 -3.62 21.61
C CYS A 57 11.60 -3.36 22.28
N ARG A 58 11.67 -2.44 23.26
CA ARG A 58 12.91 -2.16 23.99
C ARG A 58 13.35 -3.41 24.74
N SER A 59 14.48 -3.99 24.35
CA SER A 59 15.07 -5.17 24.99
C SER A 59 15.55 -4.81 26.39
N ALA A 60 14.86 -5.30 27.42
CA ALA A 60 15.31 -5.20 28.80
C ALA A 60 16.25 -6.38 29.14
N ASP A 61 17.50 -6.35 28.68
CA ASP A 61 18.57 -7.29 29.06
C ASP A 61 18.21 -8.80 29.12
N GLN A 62 17.19 -9.25 28.39
CA GLN A 62 16.75 -10.65 28.36
C GLN A 62 16.29 -11.00 26.94
N ALA A 63 17.24 -11.51 26.16
CA ALA A 63 16.99 -12.24 24.92
C ALA A 63 17.81 -13.54 24.93
N GLU A 64 17.76 -14.29 26.03
CA GLU A 64 18.05 -15.72 25.97
C GLU A 64 16.72 -16.47 25.85
N GLU A 65 16.60 -17.16 24.71
CA GLU A 65 15.64 -18.22 24.40
C GLU A 65 14.15 -17.83 24.27
N ALA A 66 13.77 -17.42 23.05
CA ALA A 66 12.86 -18.19 22.18
C ALA A 66 12.25 -17.30 21.09
N ALA A 67 12.75 -17.41 19.86
CA ALA A 67 11.94 -17.20 18.65
C ALA A 67 12.67 -17.81 17.45
N GLY A 68 12.16 -18.95 16.97
CA GLY A 68 12.42 -19.40 15.61
C GLY A 68 11.92 -18.35 14.61
N VAL A 69 12.61 -18.24 13.49
CA VAL A 69 12.35 -17.31 12.39
C VAL A 69 10.87 -17.35 11.98
N GLY A 70 10.16 -16.22 12.04
CA GLY A 70 8.91 -16.03 11.29
C GLY A 70 7.74 -15.33 11.98
N GLN A 71 7.67 -15.25 13.31
CA GLN A 71 6.67 -14.46 14.06
C GLN A 71 7.29 -14.00 15.39
N PRO A 72 7.24 -12.72 15.77
CA PRO A 72 7.67 -12.33 17.10
C PRO A 72 6.73 -12.99 18.12
N ALA A 73 7.29 -13.77 19.05
CA ALA A 73 6.56 -14.22 20.23
C ALA A 73 5.90 -12.99 20.87
N ALA A 74 4.59 -13.09 21.13
CA ALA A 74 3.78 -12.07 21.80
C ALA A 74 4.56 -11.46 22.97
N ARG A 75 5.02 -10.21 22.82
CA ARG A 75 5.81 -9.53 23.87
C ARG A 75 4.86 -8.92 24.88
N GLU A 76 4.97 -9.34 26.13
CA GLU A 76 4.22 -8.75 27.23
C GLU A 76 4.75 -7.36 27.58
N VAL A 77 3.82 -6.44 27.82
CA VAL A 77 4.09 -5.06 28.23
C VAL A 77 3.08 -4.64 29.29
N THR A 78 3.43 -3.66 30.12
CA THR A 78 2.48 -3.08 31.07
C THR A 78 2.12 -1.65 30.64
N VAL A 79 0.84 -1.35 30.58
CA VAL A 79 0.29 -0.05 30.18
C VAL A 79 -0.23 0.67 31.42
N GLY A 80 0.39 1.80 31.78
CA GLY A 80 -0.04 2.63 32.89
C GLY A 80 -1.07 3.67 32.45
N TRP A 81 -2.28 3.63 33.03
CA TRP A 81 -3.36 4.58 32.76
C TRP A 81 -3.98 5.11 34.06
N GLY A 82 -3.88 6.42 34.31
CA GLY A 82 -4.21 7.01 35.61
C GLY A 82 -3.45 6.33 36.75
N GLY A 83 -4.15 5.89 37.79
CA GLY A 83 -3.55 5.10 38.89
C GLY A 83 -3.42 3.59 38.62
N ARG A 84 -3.77 3.11 37.41
CA ARG A 84 -3.88 1.67 37.09
C ARG A 84 -2.71 1.22 36.22
N MET A 85 -2.31 -0.04 36.40
CA MET A 85 -1.42 -0.77 35.50
C MET A 85 -2.21 -1.89 34.83
N LEU A 86 -2.19 -1.94 33.51
CA LEU A 86 -2.95 -2.86 32.67
C LEU A 86 -1.98 -3.78 31.94
N ASN A 87 -2.34 -5.06 31.81
CA ASN A 87 -1.54 -6.01 31.04
C ASN A 87 -1.83 -5.86 29.56
N GLY A 88 -0.78 -5.87 28.74
CA GLY A 88 -0.89 -5.79 27.29
C GLY A 88 0.10 -6.71 26.59
N VAL A 89 -0.19 -6.98 25.32
CA VAL A 89 0.66 -7.75 24.42
C VAL A 89 0.91 -6.92 23.17
N VAL A 90 2.17 -6.86 22.73
CA VAL A 90 2.53 -6.28 21.43
C VAL A 90 2.01 -7.21 20.34
N GLU A 91 0.91 -6.82 19.72
CA GLU A 91 0.27 -7.58 18.63
C GLU A 91 1.01 -7.33 17.30
N TRP A 92 1.56 -6.14 17.13
CA TRP A 92 2.35 -5.78 15.96
C TRP A 92 3.40 -4.71 16.29
N ALA A 93 4.56 -4.80 15.65
CA ALA A 93 5.57 -3.75 15.66
C ALA A 93 6.35 -3.76 14.34
N GLU A 94 6.59 -2.58 13.78
CA GLU A 94 7.42 -2.41 12.59
C GLU A 94 8.43 -1.25 12.80
N PRO A 95 9.74 -1.55 12.74
CA PRO A 95 10.33 -2.88 12.61
C PRO A 95 10.11 -3.73 13.88
N ALA A 96 10.18 -5.06 13.78
CA ALA A 96 10.01 -5.97 14.92
C ALA A 96 11.24 -6.04 15.86
N GLY A 97 12.38 -5.51 15.40
CA GLY A 97 13.66 -5.45 16.09
C GLY A 97 14.67 -4.65 15.25
N HIS A 98 15.81 -4.28 15.84
CA HIS A 98 16.86 -3.55 15.15
C HIS A 98 18.24 -3.85 15.76
N ASP A 99 19.22 -4.17 14.92
CA ASP A 99 20.58 -4.60 15.32
C ASP A 99 21.53 -3.42 15.59
N GLY A 100 21.08 -2.47 16.42
CA GLY A 100 21.82 -1.27 16.79
C GLY A 100 21.75 -0.14 15.75
N GLY A 101 21.47 1.08 16.21
CA GLY A 101 21.26 2.26 15.36
C GLY A 101 19.92 2.95 15.60
N SER A 102 19.53 3.84 14.68
CA SER A 102 18.22 4.50 14.70
C SER A 102 17.15 3.60 14.09
N TRP A 103 16.06 3.38 14.81
CA TRP A 103 14.92 2.60 14.29
C TRP A 103 14.39 3.25 12.99
N PRO A 104 14.31 2.53 11.86
CA PRO A 104 13.77 3.08 10.62
C PRO A 104 12.27 3.37 10.73
N ALA A 105 11.74 4.20 9.83
CA ALA A 105 10.30 4.34 9.65
C ALA A 105 9.67 2.98 9.24
N PRO A 106 8.42 2.69 9.62
CA PRO A 106 7.48 3.58 10.31
C PRO A 106 7.71 3.66 11.83
N ASP A 107 8.44 2.77 12.49
CA ASP A 107 8.66 2.78 13.95
C ASP A 107 7.36 2.87 14.75
N LEU A 108 6.39 1.99 14.43
CA LEU A 108 5.08 1.93 15.06
C LEU A 108 4.85 0.56 15.69
N ALA A 109 4.12 0.53 16.81
CA ALA A 109 3.66 -0.69 17.45
C ALA A 109 2.24 -0.56 17.96
N LEU A 110 1.51 -1.67 17.89
CA LEU A 110 0.15 -1.81 18.35
C LEU A 110 0.11 -2.81 19.50
N ILE A 111 -0.39 -2.36 20.65
CA ILE A 111 -0.54 -3.16 21.87
C ILE A 111 -2.01 -3.46 22.08
N ARG A 112 -2.34 -4.74 22.27
CA ARG A 112 -3.67 -5.19 22.69
C ARG A 112 -3.70 -5.35 24.20
N LEU A 113 -4.67 -4.75 24.86
CA LEU A 113 -4.91 -4.99 26.28
C LEU A 113 -5.48 -6.38 26.51
N LEU A 114 -5.02 -7.06 27.56
CA LEU A 114 -5.53 -8.36 27.99
C LEU A 114 -6.75 -8.22 28.90
N ASP A 115 -6.78 -7.16 29.69
CA ASP A 115 -7.85 -6.84 30.63
C ASP A 115 -8.62 -5.61 30.13
N PRO A 116 -9.78 -5.78 29.45
CA PRO A 116 -10.55 -4.67 28.92
C PRO A 116 -10.97 -3.67 29.99
N VAL A 117 -10.82 -2.38 29.67
CA VAL A 117 -11.28 -1.28 30.52
C VAL A 117 -12.01 -0.25 29.66
N ASP A 118 -13.02 0.40 30.24
CA ASP A 118 -13.63 1.55 29.56
C ASP A 118 -12.66 2.73 29.65
N HIS A 119 -12.23 3.23 28.50
CA HIS A 119 -11.27 4.32 28.36
C HIS A 119 -11.71 5.24 27.21
N PRO A 120 -11.31 6.53 27.21
CA PRO A 120 -11.47 7.37 26.03
C PRO A 120 -10.54 6.91 24.91
N CYS A 121 -10.91 7.18 23.66
CA CYS A 121 -10.04 7.01 22.50
C CYS A 121 -9.80 8.36 21.85
N VAL A 122 -8.59 8.58 21.33
CA VAL A 122 -8.34 9.76 20.51
C VAL A 122 -9.09 9.68 19.18
N TRP A 123 -9.31 10.82 18.51
CA TRP A 123 -9.78 10.83 17.13
C TRP A 123 -8.60 10.73 16.15
N LEU A 124 -8.47 9.60 15.47
CA LEU A 124 -7.51 9.42 14.39
C LEU A 124 -8.02 10.09 13.12
N THR A 125 -7.17 10.86 12.45
CA THR A 125 -7.52 11.47 11.16
C THR A 125 -7.74 10.40 10.07
N GLU A 126 -8.81 10.52 9.30
CA GLU A 126 -8.98 9.82 8.02
C GLU A 126 -8.38 10.61 6.84
N ARG A 127 -8.04 11.89 7.04
CA ARG A 127 -7.64 12.82 5.97
C ARG A 127 -6.21 12.57 5.48
N THR A 128 -5.92 13.05 4.27
CA THR A 128 -4.61 12.87 3.62
C THR A 128 -3.51 13.74 4.24
N THR A 129 -2.25 13.37 4.00
CA THR A 129 -1.09 14.12 4.51
C THR A 129 -0.80 15.44 3.81
N LYS A 130 -1.39 15.67 2.63
CA LYS A 130 -1.10 16.84 1.79
C LYS A 130 -1.47 18.17 2.45
N ALA A 131 -2.31 18.14 3.49
CA ALA A 131 -2.87 19.32 4.12
C ALA A 131 -2.25 19.69 5.49
N TYR A 132 -1.06 19.17 5.83
CA TYR A 132 -0.44 19.36 7.15
C TYR A 132 0.73 20.36 7.21
N THR A 133 1.18 20.93 6.08
CA THR A 133 2.53 21.53 5.95
C THR A 133 2.81 22.81 6.73
N THR A 134 1.89 23.35 7.52
CA THR A 134 2.09 24.55 8.34
C THR A 134 1.20 24.56 9.60
N ASN A 135 0.71 23.40 10.04
CA ASN A 135 -0.30 23.36 11.10
C ASN A 135 0.36 23.49 12.48
N GLN A 136 -0.32 24.22 13.38
CA GLN A 136 0.01 24.20 14.79
C GLN A 136 -0.44 22.87 15.38
N VAL A 137 0.48 22.18 16.04
CA VAL A 137 0.23 20.88 16.63
C VAL A 137 0.57 20.89 18.11
N ALA A 138 -0.06 20.00 18.86
CA ALA A 138 0.33 19.67 20.21
C ALA A 138 0.79 18.21 20.27
N PHE A 139 1.81 17.93 21.07
CA PHE A 139 2.25 16.57 21.34
C PHE A 139 2.14 16.26 22.83
N PHE A 140 1.87 15.00 23.15
CA PHE A 140 1.56 14.57 24.51
C PHE A 140 2.38 13.34 24.88
N GLY A 141 2.65 13.15 26.16
CA GLY A 141 3.30 11.96 26.65
C GLY A 141 3.58 12.04 28.14
N TYR A 142 4.54 11.24 28.57
CA TYR A 142 5.02 11.16 29.94
C TYR A 142 6.54 11.22 29.97
N THR A 143 7.08 11.89 30.98
CA THR A 143 8.52 11.99 31.22
C THR A 143 8.85 11.47 32.61
N PRO A 144 10.03 10.86 32.84
CA PRO A 144 10.51 10.60 34.19
C PRO A 144 10.70 11.95 34.91
N GLY A 145 10.06 12.12 36.06
CA GLY A 145 10.33 13.21 37.02
C GLY A 145 11.36 12.76 38.07
N ALA A 146 11.55 13.60 39.10
CA ALA A 146 12.51 13.33 40.17
C ALA A 146 12.13 12.11 41.02
N ASP A 147 10.84 11.98 41.37
CA ASP A 147 10.31 10.92 42.22
C ASP A 147 9.16 10.12 41.56
N GLU A 148 8.47 10.68 40.56
CA GLU A 148 7.33 10.05 39.88
C GLU A 148 7.32 10.36 38.36
N VAL A 149 6.49 9.62 37.60
CA VAL A 149 6.28 9.86 36.17
C VAL A 149 5.25 10.97 35.97
N GLU A 150 5.62 12.02 35.25
CA GLU A 150 4.80 13.22 35.06
C GLU A 150 4.21 13.30 33.65
N SER A 151 2.99 13.81 33.53
CA SER A 151 2.39 14.11 32.22
C SER A 151 3.05 15.33 31.60
N TYR A 152 3.42 15.21 30.33
CA TYR A 152 4.03 16.26 29.55
C TYR A 152 3.22 16.53 28.28
N ASN A 153 3.08 17.81 27.92
CA ASN A 153 2.62 18.21 26.60
C ASN A 153 3.32 19.50 26.17
N GLY A 154 3.60 19.61 24.88
CA GLY A 154 4.16 20.80 24.25
C GLY A 154 3.41 21.15 22.96
N ARG A 155 3.69 22.31 22.40
CA ARG A 155 3.16 22.79 21.12
C ARG A 155 4.30 23.10 20.17
N CYS A 156 4.12 22.77 18.90
CA CYS A 156 5.08 23.09 17.86
C CYS A 156 4.37 23.27 16.52
N THR A 157 5.15 23.57 15.48
CA THR A 157 4.63 23.61 14.11
C THR A 157 5.17 22.46 13.27
N ILE A 158 4.44 22.09 12.22
CA ILE A 158 4.96 21.19 11.21
C ILE A 158 5.86 21.99 10.27
N SER A 159 7.15 21.64 10.23
CA SER A 159 8.16 22.30 9.38
C SER A 159 8.37 21.62 8.03
N GLY A 160 7.75 20.46 7.80
CA GLY A 160 7.74 19.77 6.51
C GLY A 160 7.55 18.27 6.62
N GLN A 161 7.76 17.56 5.51
CA GLN A 161 7.70 16.10 5.41
C GLN A 161 9.02 15.54 4.87
N VAL A 162 9.40 14.32 5.28
CA VAL A 162 10.61 13.61 4.78
C VAL A 162 10.23 12.57 3.73
N GLY A 163 10.59 12.82 2.48
CA GLY A 163 10.39 11.88 1.36
C GLY A 163 8.94 11.42 1.18
N THR A 164 8.76 10.25 0.58
CA THR A 164 7.45 9.56 0.42
C THR A 164 7.03 8.77 1.67
N THR A 165 7.91 8.67 2.67
CA THR A 165 7.77 7.80 3.87
C THR A 165 6.67 8.19 4.86
N GLY A 166 5.99 9.33 4.66
CA GLY A 166 4.94 9.81 5.55
C GLY A 166 5.42 10.28 6.94
N VAL A 167 6.72 10.59 7.09
CA VAL A 167 7.29 11.15 8.31
C VAL A 167 7.21 12.69 8.29
N LEU A 168 6.60 13.27 9.31
CA LEU A 168 6.47 14.71 9.54
C LEU A 168 7.67 15.23 10.33
N LYS A 169 8.18 16.40 9.94
CA LYS A 169 9.18 17.17 10.70
C LYS A 169 8.45 18.14 11.62
N LEU A 170 8.78 18.08 12.90
CA LEU A 170 8.28 19.02 13.90
C LEU A 170 9.33 20.09 14.15
N GLY A 171 8.88 21.33 14.36
CA GLY A 171 9.73 22.43 14.80
C GLY A 171 10.32 22.21 16.20
N ASN A 172 11.20 23.13 16.58
CA ASN A 172 11.94 23.12 17.85
C ASN A 172 11.40 24.15 18.86
N GLU A 173 10.14 24.55 18.71
CA GLU A 173 9.51 25.57 19.57
C GLU A 173 9.34 25.09 21.03
N ASP A 174 9.26 23.77 21.24
CA ASP A 174 9.20 23.15 22.56
C ASP A 174 10.18 21.96 22.68
N GLU A 175 10.59 21.67 23.92
CA GLU A 175 11.46 20.53 24.22
C GLU A 175 10.71 19.20 24.14
N MET A 176 11.38 18.15 23.66
CA MET A 176 10.83 16.80 23.59
C MET A 176 11.67 15.88 24.48
N PRO A 177 11.39 15.84 25.79
CA PRO A 177 12.21 15.13 26.77
C PRO A 177 12.17 13.60 26.60
N HIS A 178 13.01 12.89 27.34
CA HIS A 178 12.95 11.43 27.32
C HIS A 178 11.60 10.91 27.84
N GLY A 179 11.02 9.91 27.18
CA GLY A 179 9.76 9.28 27.58
C GLY A 179 8.54 9.68 26.76
N VAL A 180 8.55 10.85 26.09
CA VAL A 180 7.37 11.29 25.31
C VAL A 180 7.21 10.56 23.97
N SER A 181 8.26 9.84 23.50
CA SER A 181 8.17 9.00 22.29
C SER A 181 7.02 8.00 22.38
N GLY A 182 6.30 7.84 21.27
CA GLY A 182 5.10 7.01 21.17
C GLY A 182 3.79 7.73 21.52
N GLY A 183 3.85 8.94 22.08
CA GLY A 183 2.66 9.74 22.36
C GLY A 183 2.02 10.37 21.10
N PRO A 184 0.77 10.87 21.20
CA PRO A 184 0.03 11.39 20.06
C PRO A 184 0.49 12.79 19.66
N VAL A 185 0.45 13.09 18.35
CA VAL A 185 0.59 14.43 17.78
C VAL A 185 -0.75 14.86 17.19
N VAL A 186 -1.29 15.97 17.70
CA VAL A 186 -2.65 16.46 17.46
C VAL A 186 -2.60 17.75 16.66
N ASP A 187 -3.34 17.81 15.55
CA ASP A 187 -3.62 19.05 14.84
C ASP A 187 -4.65 19.86 15.64
N LEU A 188 -4.25 21.02 16.18
CA LEU A 188 -5.10 21.84 17.04
C LEU A 188 -6.23 22.53 16.27
N VAL A 189 -6.08 22.73 14.96
CA VAL A 189 -7.13 23.34 14.12
C VAL A 189 -8.21 22.31 13.81
N ARG A 190 -7.83 21.04 13.61
CA ARG A 190 -8.77 19.97 13.26
C ARG A 190 -9.26 19.17 14.46
N GLY A 191 -8.54 19.21 15.58
CA GLY A 191 -8.78 18.32 16.72
C GLY A 191 -8.54 16.84 16.35
N GLU A 192 -7.52 16.54 15.55
CA GLU A 192 -7.30 15.18 15.05
C GLU A 192 -5.87 14.73 15.36
N VAL A 193 -5.70 13.48 15.76
CA VAL A 193 -4.38 12.86 15.83
C VAL A 193 -3.91 12.55 14.41
N ILE A 194 -2.79 13.15 14.04
CA ILE A 194 -2.19 13.09 12.71
C ILE A 194 -0.90 12.28 12.68
N GLY A 195 -0.28 12.03 13.85
CA GLY A 195 0.92 11.19 13.93
C GLY A 195 1.27 10.72 15.33
N VAL A 196 2.33 9.91 15.39
CA VAL A 196 2.94 9.37 16.61
C VAL A 196 4.31 10.01 16.80
N LEU A 197 4.58 10.57 17.97
CA LEU A 197 5.81 11.30 18.26
C LEU A 197 7.02 10.37 18.32
N LYS A 198 8.09 10.75 17.62
CA LYS A 198 9.41 10.15 17.71
C LYS A 198 10.39 11.22 18.19
N ALA A 199 10.58 11.27 19.51
CA ALA A 199 11.46 12.26 20.14
C ALA A 199 12.92 11.90 19.86
N ARG A 200 13.68 12.91 19.40
CA ARG A 200 15.13 12.93 19.15
C ARG A 200 15.59 12.70 17.71
N ARG A 201 16.25 13.73 17.17
CA ARG A 201 17.27 13.62 16.12
C ARG A 201 18.64 13.83 16.78
N GLN A 202 19.59 12.91 16.59
CA GLN A 202 20.96 13.18 17.02
C GLN A 202 21.51 14.37 16.21
N GLY A 203 21.92 15.44 16.90
CA GLY A 203 22.58 16.60 16.30
C GLY A 203 21.71 17.52 15.44
N LYS A 204 20.38 17.48 15.56
CA LYS A 204 19.46 18.42 14.87
C LYS A 204 18.34 18.85 15.81
N ASP A 205 17.93 20.11 15.70
CA ASP A 205 16.82 20.68 16.46
C ASP A 205 15.46 20.10 15.99
N GLY A 206 14.51 19.97 16.93
CA GLY A 206 13.13 19.54 16.70
C GLY A 206 12.89 18.02 16.75
N GLY A 207 11.67 17.63 16.41
CA GLY A 207 11.18 16.24 16.48
C GLY A 207 10.79 15.63 15.13
N LEU A 208 10.47 14.34 15.17
CA LEU A 208 9.80 13.64 14.08
C LEU A 208 8.44 13.13 14.56
N ALA A 209 7.47 13.04 13.66
CA ALA A 209 6.26 12.29 13.89
C ALA A 209 5.98 11.36 12.72
N VAL A 210 5.50 10.16 13.02
CA VAL A 210 5.11 9.19 12.00
C VAL A 210 3.64 9.37 11.72
N GLY A 211 3.25 9.65 10.48
CA GLY A 211 1.86 9.89 10.12
C GLY A 211 0.96 8.67 10.38
N ILE A 212 -0.25 8.89 10.88
CA ILE A 212 -1.22 7.82 11.20
C ILE A 212 -1.56 6.94 9.98
N GLN A 213 -1.42 7.48 8.75
CA GLN A 213 -1.62 6.72 7.52
C GLN A 213 -0.66 5.53 7.37
N GLN A 214 0.49 5.54 8.06
CA GLN A 214 1.43 4.42 8.09
C GLN A 214 0.85 3.19 8.80
N LEU A 215 -0.20 3.32 9.62
CA LEU A 215 -0.95 2.17 10.17
C LEU A 215 -1.52 1.27 9.08
N ARG A 216 -1.72 1.77 7.86
CA ARG A 216 -2.16 0.96 6.72
C ARG A 216 -1.14 -0.13 6.32
N ARG A 217 0.09 -0.09 6.86
CA ARG A 217 1.10 -1.16 6.71
C ARG A 217 0.83 -2.38 7.59
N LEU A 218 -0.06 -2.28 8.58
CA LEU A 218 -0.43 -3.39 9.47
C LEU A 218 -0.71 -4.69 8.66
N PRO A 219 -0.36 -5.87 9.16
CA PRO A 219 -0.55 -7.10 8.41
C PRO A 219 -2.02 -7.32 8.05
N ALA A 220 -2.26 -7.72 6.80
CA ALA A 220 -3.46 -8.45 6.42
C ALA A 220 -3.11 -9.93 6.52
N ASP A 221 -3.91 -10.74 7.22
CA ASP A 221 -3.82 -12.18 7.11
C ASP A 221 -4.27 -12.58 5.69
N GLN A 222 -3.45 -13.35 5.00
CA GLN A 222 -3.76 -13.83 3.64
C GLN A 222 -4.81 -14.95 3.67
N GLY A 223 -4.97 -15.66 4.79
CA GLY A 223 -5.92 -16.77 4.94
C GLY A 223 -7.33 -16.35 5.33
N ASP A 224 -7.48 -15.23 6.03
CA ASP A 224 -8.77 -14.66 6.40
C ASP A 224 -8.71 -13.11 6.36
N PRO A 225 -9.14 -12.47 5.26
CA PRO A 225 -9.10 -11.02 5.20
C PRO A 225 -10.14 -10.36 6.13
N ALA A 226 -11.08 -11.11 6.74
CA ALA A 226 -11.91 -10.61 7.85
C ALA A 226 -11.10 -10.44 9.16
N SER A 227 -9.91 -11.03 9.24
CA SER A 227 -8.97 -10.88 10.36
C SER A 227 -7.98 -9.72 10.18
N ASP A 228 -8.12 -8.92 9.12
CA ASP A 228 -7.30 -7.73 8.86
C ASP A 228 -7.24 -6.80 10.08
N LEU A 229 -6.04 -6.72 10.68
CA LEU A 229 -5.80 -5.98 11.92
C LEU A 229 -6.04 -4.47 11.74
N TYR A 230 -5.71 -3.91 10.57
CA TYR A 230 -5.99 -2.51 10.29
C TYR A 230 -7.48 -2.25 10.29
N HIS A 231 -8.24 -3.06 9.54
CA HIS A 231 -9.70 -2.89 9.46
C HIS A 231 -10.35 -3.08 10.84
N ARG A 232 -9.94 -4.09 11.60
CA ARG A 232 -10.46 -4.36 12.95
C ARG A 232 -10.29 -3.16 13.88
N VAL A 233 -9.08 -2.58 13.93
CA VAL A 233 -8.77 -1.44 14.82
C VAL A 233 -9.51 -0.19 14.35
N MET A 234 -9.50 0.11 13.05
CA MET A 234 -10.14 1.31 12.52
C MET A 234 -11.67 1.24 12.59
N ALA A 235 -12.27 0.08 12.35
CA ALA A 235 -13.71 -0.11 12.53
C ALA A 235 -14.10 0.03 14.01
N ALA A 236 -13.33 -0.55 14.93
CA ALA A 236 -13.56 -0.38 16.37
C ALA A 236 -13.40 1.08 16.83
N HIS A 237 -12.43 1.82 16.28
CA HIS A 237 -12.30 3.27 16.51
C HIS A 237 -13.56 4.02 16.07
N ASP A 238 -14.01 3.80 14.84
CA ASP A 238 -15.14 4.56 14.27
C ASP A 238 -16.48 4.22 14.94
N LEU A 239 -16.70 2.94 15.26
CA LEU A 239 -17.85 2.50 16.04
C LEU A 239 -17.83 3.11 17.45
N HIS A 240 -16.67 3.17 18.10
CA HIS A 240 -16.54 3.75 19.43
C HIS A 240 -16.98 5.22 19.48
N HIS A 241 -16.52 6.03 18.53
CA HIS A 241 -16.92 7.44 18.46
C HIS A 241 -18.39 7.61 18.07
N ALA A 242 -18.90 6.77 17.17
CA ALA A 242 -20.32 6.76 16.83
C ALA A 242 -21.21 6.39 18.03
N ASP A 243 -20.84 5.37 18.79
CA ASP A 243 -21.57 4.93 19.98
C ASP A 243 -21.54 6.00 21.07
N ARG A 244 -20.40 6.66 21.31
CA ARG A 244 -20.30 7.75 22.29
C ARG A 244 -21.09 8.99 21.88
N HIS A 245 -21.13 9.29 20.58
CA HIS A 245 -21.96 10.38 20.06
C HIS A 245 -23.46 10.06 20.16
N ALA A 246 -23.85 8.80 19.94
CA ALA A 246 -25.25 8.37 20.03
C ALA A 246 -25.76 8.25 21.47
N PHE A 247 -24.91 7.77 22.39
CA PHE A 247 -25.25 7.49 23.78
C PHE A 247 -24.27 8.21 24.71
N VAL A 248 -24.67 9.40 25.19
CA VAL A 248 -23.92 10.11 26.25
C VAL A 248 -24.05 9.32 27.54
N ARG A 249 -22.99 8.59 27.92
CA ARG A 249 -22.96 7.73 29.11
C ARG A 249 -22.49 8.44 30.38
N ASN A 250 -21.67 9.50 30.23
CA ASN A 250 -21.08 10.27 31.32
C ASN A 250 -21.23 11.78 31.03
N ASP A 251 -21.13 12.62 32.06
CA ASP A 251 -21.15 14.09 31.94
C ASP A 251 -19.88 14.69 31.25
N GLY A 252 -18.94 13.85 30.82
CA GLY A 252 -17.73 14.26 30.10
C GLY A 252 -17.97 14.49 28.61
N GLY A 253 -17.33 15.53 28.05
CA GLY A 253 -17.43 15.85 26.62
C GLY A 253 -16.83 14.78 25.71
N THR A 254 -17.43 14.56 24.54
CA THR A 254 -16.91 13.63 23.53
C THR A 254 -15.99 14.35 22.53
N TRP A 255 -15.23 13.59 21.75
CA TRP A 255 -14.47 14.15 20.63
C TRP A 255 -15.35 14.87 19.60
N THR A 256 -16.59 14.41 19.40
CA THR A 256 -17.53 15.08 18.50
C THR A 256 -17.98 16.43 19.06
N ASP A 257 -18.18 16.53 20.37
CA ASP A 257 -18.52 17.81 21.03
C ASP A 257 -17.35 18.79 20.95
N ALA A 258 -16.12 18.30 21.18
CA ALA A 258 -14.92 19.09 21.01
C ALA A 258 -14.78 19.64 19.58
N HIS A 259 -15.03 18.81 18.55
CA HIS A 259 -15.03 19.27 17.14
C HIS A 259 -16.09 20.31 16.83
N ILE A 260 -17.23 20.28 17.52
CA ILE A 260 -18.27 21.32 17.41
C ILE A 260 -17.77 22.62 18.02
N GLU A 261 -17.22 22.56 19.24
CA GLU A 261 -16.74 23.73 19.99
C GLU A 261 -15.61 24.46 19.27
N ILE A 262 -14.62 23.73 18.76
CA ILE A 262 -13.48 24.34 18.04
C ILE A 262 -13.79 24.66 16.57
N GLY A 263 -14.98 24.32 16.07
CA GLY A 263 -15.36 24.54 14.67
C GLY A 263 -14.56 23.72 13.66
N ALA A 264 -14.14 22.50 13.99
CA ALA A 264 -13.23 21.66 13.19
C ALA A 264 -13.73 21.34 11.76
N CYS A 265 -15.04 21.45 11.52
CA CYS A 265 -15.69 21.24 10.23
C CYS A 265 -16.29 22.53 9.64
N ALA A 266 -15.89 23.71 10.12
CA ALA A 266 -16.33 24.98 9.56
C ALA A 266 -16.02 25.04 8.05
N GLY A 267 -17.03 25.37 7.24
CA GLY A 267 -16.91 25.42 5.78
C GLY A 267 -16.84 24.06 5.07
N ARG A 268 -17.03 22.93 5.78
CA ARG A 268 -17.10 21.58 5.19
C ARG A 268 -18.54 21.16 4.88
N ALA A 269 -18.69 20.13 4.06
CA ALA A 269 -20.01 19.58 3.69
C ALA A 269 -20.77 18.93 4.85
N LEU A 270 -20.06 18.30 5.78
CA LEU A 270 -20.67 17.58 6.90
C LEU A 270 -20.40 18.32 8.21
N THR A 271 -21.40 18.35 9.09
CA THR A 271 -21.16 18.71 10.50
C THR A 271 -20.34 17.62 11.21
N PRO A 272 -19.71 17.91 12.36
CA PRO A 272 -18.98 16.89 13.13
C PRO A 272 -19.85 15.66 13.44
N GLY A 273 -21.09 15.85 13.89
CA GLY A 273 -22.01 14.74 14.15
C GLY A 273 -22.34 13.92 12.90
N GLN A 274 -22.59 14.56 11.75
CA GLN A 274 -22.84 13.85 10.49
C GLN A 274 -21.62 13.04 10.03
N ARG A 275 -20.41 13.59 10.22
CA ARG A 275 -19.15 12.88 9.94
C ARG A 275 -18.97 11.67 10.85
N THR A 276 -19.18 11.82 12.16
CA THR A 276 -19.11 10.72 13.13
C THR A 276 -20.08 9.60 12.80
N TRP A 277 -21.34 9.94 12.47
CA TRP A 277 -22.34 8.96 12.05
C TRP A 277 -21.95 8.24 10.75
N LEU A 278 -21.46 8.96 9.74
CA LEU A 278 -21.03 8.34 8.48
C LEU A 278 -19.88 7.37 8.69
N LEU A 279 -18.86 7.74 9.46
CA LEU A 279 -17.74 6.85 9.78
C LEU A 279 -18.21 5.59 10.52
N GLY A 280 -19.11 5.73 11.49
CA GLY A 280 -19.73 4.59 12.18
C GLY A 280 -20.54 3.67 11.26
N LEU A 281 -21.24 4.21 10.26
CA LEU A 281 -21.95 3.41 9.25
C LEU A 281 -20.99 2.69 8.29
N LEU A 282 -19.91 3.35 7.88
CA LEU A 282 -18.87 2.74 7.04
C LEU A 282 -18.13 1.62 7.79
N ALA A 283 -17.93 1.76 9.09
CA ALA A 283 -17.29 0.76 9.95
C ALA A 283 -18.13 -0.51 10.16
N GLN A 284 -19.44 -0.46 9.90
CA GLN A 284 -20.31 -1.64 9.94
C GLN A 284 -20.23 -2.48 8.66
N LEU A 285 -19.62 -1.95 7.59
CA LEU A 285 -19.41 -2.71 6.36
C LEU A 285 -18.15 -3.57 6.48
N PRO A 286 -18.14 -4.80 5.93
CA PRO A 286 -16.89 -5.54 5.75
C PRO A 286 -15.85 -4.75 4.93
N PRO A 287 -14.56 -5.12 5.00
CA PRO A 287 -13.52 -4.45 4.23
C PRO A 287 -13.85 -4.36 2.73
N PRO A 288 -13.41 -3.29 2.04
CA PRO A 288 -13.37 -3.27 0.58
C PRO A 288 -12.68 -4.53 0.03
N ALA A 289 -13.10 -5.01 -1.15
CA ALA A 289 -12.51 -6.21 -1.76
C ALA A 289 -10.98 -6.12 -1.92
N ASP A 290 -10.49 -4.94 -2.31
CA ASP A 290 -9.08 -4.60 -2.42
C ASP A 290 -8.91 -3.06 -2.48
N ALA A 291 -7.67 -2.60 -2.30
CA ALA A 291 -7.34 -1.18 -2.31
C ALA A 291 -7.48 -0.54 -3.70
N ARG A 292 -7.34 -1.31 -4.78
CA ARG A 292 -7.55 -0.83 -6.16
C ARG A 292 -9.01 -0.47 -6.40
N SER A 293 -9.93 -1.37 -6.08
CA SER A 293 -11.37 -1.18 -6.22
C SER A 293 -11.85 0.01 -5.40
N LEU A 294 -11.29 0.22 -4.21
CA LEU A 294 -11.55 1.43 -3.41
C LEU A 294 -11.04 2.69 -4.11
N GLN A 295 -9.83 2.66 -4.69
CA GLN A 295 -9.28 3.79 -5.46
C GLN A 295 -10.10 4.08 -6.73
N ASP A 296 -10.62 3.05 -7.42
CA ASP A 296 -11.48 3.21 -8.59
C ASP A 296 -12.81 3.89 -8.22
N ILE A 297 -13.40 3.52 -7.07
CA ILE A 297 -14.58 4.20 -6.52
C ILE A 297 -14.27 5.66 -6.25
N VAL A 298 -13.17 5.95 -5.53
CA VAL A 298 -12.77 7.32 -5.20
C VAL A 298 -12.49 8.12 -6.48
N GLY A 299 -11.80 7.52 -7.46
CA GLY A 299 -11.47 8.14 -8.72
C GLY A 299 -12.71 8.50 -9.53
N THR A 300 -13.71 7.61 -9.54
CA THR A 300 -15.02 7.85 -10.16
C THR A 300 -15.74 9.04 -9.50
N VAL A 301 -15.75 9.08 -8.17
CA VAL A 301 -16.42 10.15 -7.40
C VAL A 301 -15.71 11.50 -7.58
N ARG A 302 -14.38 11.50 -7.62
CA ARG A 302 -13.55 12.71 -7.76
C ARG A 302 -13.43 13.21 -9.21
N GLY A 303 -13.78 12.38 -10.19
CA GLY A 303 -13.58 12.66 -11.62
C GLY A 303 -12.13 12.47 -12.10
N GLY A 304 -11.31 11.69 -11.38
CA GLY A 304 -9.93 11.36 -11.75
C GLY A 304 -9.18 10.61 -10.65
N PRO A 305 -8.10 9.89 -10.99
CA PRO A 305 -7.35 9.06 -10.05
C PRO A 305 -6.68 9.89 -8.96
N VAL A 306 -6.42 9.24 -7.83
CA VAL A 306 -5.62 9.83 -6.73
C VAL A 306 -4.16 9.48 -6.95
N GLN A 307 -3.28 10.47 -6.81
CA GLN A 307 -1.84 10.32 -7.02
C GLN A 307 -1.02 10.71 -5.78
N GLY A 308 0.17 10.12 -5.66
CA GLY A 308 1.15 10.48 -4.64
C GLY A 308 0.68 10.15 -3.23
N LEU A 309 0.03 8.99 -3.07
CA LEU A 309 -0.34 8.50 -1.74
C LEU A 309 0.89 7.83 -1.10
N PRO A 310 1.19 8.12 0.18
CA PRO A 310 2.31 7.46 0.85
C PRO A 310 2.05 5.97 1.06
N VAL A 311 0.80 5.59 1.37
CA VAL A 311 0.35 4.20 1.52
C VAL A 311 -1.08 4.07 0.98
N ALA A 312 -1.35 3.00 0.24
CA ALA A 312 -2.64 2.72 -0.37
C ALA A 312 -3.77 2.66 0.66
N PRO A 313 -4.97 3.18 0.35
CA PRO A 313 -6.12 3.15 1.25
C PRO A 313 -6.62 1.71 1.44
N ARG A 314 -7.12 1.36 2.63
CA ARG A 314 -7.51 -0.01 2.97
C ARG A 314 -8.94 -0.13 3.51
N ALA A 315 -9.42 0.87 4.23
CA ALA A 315 -10.76 0.88 4.81
C ALA A 315 -11.66 1.93 4.14
N TRP A 316 -12.98 1.78 4.28
CA TRP A 316 -13.95 2.74 3.77
C TRP A 316 -13.74 4.17 4.31
N ARG A 317 -13.22 4.31 5.54
CA ARG A 317 -12.85 5.62 6.07
C ARG A 317 -11.73 6.30 5.25
N ASP A 318 -10.81 5.53 4.69
CA ASP A 318 -9.69 6.06 3.92
C ASP A 318 -10.21 6.66 2.60
N GLY A 319 -11.16 5.98 1.95
CA GLY A 319 -11.78 6.50 0.74
C GLY A 319 -12.53 7.81 1.00
N LEU A 320 -13.23 7.94 2.13
CA LEU A 320 -13.86 9.20 2.55
C LEU A 320 -12.80 10.28 2.76
N GLY A 321 -11.69 9.95 3.43
CA GLY A 321 -10.55 10.84 3.64
C GLY A 321 -9.94 11.41 2.36
N LEU A 322 -9.98 10.65 1.26
CA LEU A 322 -9.50 11.09 -0.06
C LEU A 322 -10.45 12.07 -0.77
N LEU A 323 -11.68 12.24 -0.27
CA LEU A 323 -12.64 13.22 -0.79
C LEU A 323 -12.45 14.61 -0.19
N TYR A 324 -11.52 14.80 0.75
CA TYR A 324 -11.26 16.12 1.33
C TYR A 324 -10.50 17.05 0.36
N ASP A 325 -9.84 16.48 -0.65
CA ASP A 325 -9.00 17.18 -1.64
C ASP A 325 -9.63 17.15 -3.06
N LEU A 326 -10.89 17.58 -3.21
CA LEU A 326 -11.59 17.52 -4.51
C LEU A 326 -11.02 18.49 -5.55
N ARG A 327 -11.13 18.11 -6.83
CA ARG A 327 -10.89 19.02 -7.96
C ARG A 327 -12.02 20.07 -8.04
N ARG A 328 -11.74 21.22 -8.66
CA ARG A 328 -12.71 22.30 -8.87
C ARG A 328 -13.96 21.77 -9.60
N GLY A 329 -15.15 22.12 -9.10
CA GLY A 329 -16.43 21.87 -9.77
C GLY A 329 -17.29 20.73 -9.20
N THR A 330 -16.74 19.87 -8.32
CA THR A 330 -17.54 18.89 -7.56
C THR A 330 -17.81 19.44 -6.16
N THR A 331 -19.08 19.46 -5.73
CA THR A 331 -19.38 19.85 -4.34
C THR A 331 -18.99 18.70 -3.40
N GLU A 332 -18.39 19.02 -2.27
CA GLU A 332 -17.95 18.01 -1.28
C GLU A 332 -19.12 17.12 -0.84
N LEU A 333 -20.31 17.70 -0.65
CA LEU A 333 -21.50 16.95 -0.27
C LEU A 333 -21.94 15.95 -1.36
N GLU A 334 -21.94 16.34 -2.63
CA GLU A 334 -22.28 15.43 -3.72
C GLU A 334 -21.30 14.25 -3.81
N ALA A 335 -19.99 14.53 -3.64
CA ALA A 335 -18.96 13.51 -3.64
C ALA A 335 -19.14 12.52 -2.48
N VAL A 336 -19.37 13.02 -1.26
CA VAL A 336 -19.60 12.19 -0.07
C VAL A 336 -20.83 11.30 -0.24
N LEU A 337 -21.94 11.85 -0.75
CA LEU A 337 -23.18 11.09 -0.95
C LEU A 337 -23.02 10.01 -2.02
N ARG A 338 -22.37 10.31 -3.14
CA ARG A 338 -22.04 9.30 -4.17
C ARG A 338 -21.12 8.23 -3.62
N TYR A 339 -20.11 8.62 -2.84
CA TYR A 339 -19.21 7.67 -2.20
C TYR A 339 -19.94 6.72 -1.25
N ALA A 340 -20.86 7.23 -0.41
CA ALA A 340 -21.69 6.39 0.45
C ALA A 340 -22.52 5.37 -0.34
N VAL A 341 -23.10 5.77 -1.48
CA VAL A 341 -23.82 4.85 -2.39
C VAL A 341 -22.90 3.80 -2.99
N HIS A 342 -21.71 4.19 -3.43
CA HIS A 342 -20.72 3.27 -3.99
C HIS A 342 -20.24 2.28 -2.93
N ALA A 343 -19.89 2.76 -1.73
CA ALA A 343 -19.48 1.93 -0.59
C ALA A 343 -20.59 0.95 -0.18
N ALA A 344 -21.86 1.37 -0.16
CA ALA A 344 -23.01 0.50 0.13
C ALA A 344 -23.28 -0.59 -0.92
N THR A 345 -22.76 -0.43 -2.14
CA THR A 345 -23.04 -1.33 -3.28
C THR A 345 -21.80 -1.98 -3.90
N ALA A 346 -20.64 -1.81 -3.28
CA ALA A 346 -19.37 -2.37 -3.75
C ALA A 346 -19.23 -3.86 -3.39
N ASP A 347 -18.34 -4.54 -4.11
CA ASP A 347 -17.85 -5.86 -3.74
C ASP A 347 -16.90 -5.76 -2.53
N ARG A 348 -16.90 -6.80 -1.68
CA ARG A 348 -16.25 -6.78 -0.37
C ARG A 348 -15.66 -8.15 -0.03
N VAL A 349 -14.74 -8.15 0.93
CA VAL A 349 -14.30 -9.40 1.56
C VAL A 349 -15.40 -9.92 2.47
N GLY A 350 -15.95 -11.08 2.14
CA GLY A 350 -16.93 -11.78 2.98
C GLY A 350 -18.38 -11.31 2.81
N ALA A 351 -19.28 -12.04 3.46
CA ALA A 351 -20.70 -11.74 3.44
C ALA A 351 -21.01 -10.46 4.23
N THR A 352 -21.82 -9.57 3.66
CA THR A 352 -22.27 -8.34 4.34
C THR A 352 -23.65 -8.58 4.97
N ASP A 353 -23.88 -8.02 6.17
CA ASP A 353 -25.23 -7.87 6.69
C ASP A 353 -26.00 -6.83 5.85
N GLU A 354 -27.06 -7.25 5.16
CA GLU A 354 -27.93 -6.36 4.38
C GLU A 354 -28.49 -5.18 5.20
N SER A 355 -28.50 -5.27 6.54
CA SER A 355 -28.88 -4.18 7.43
C SER A 355 -27.90 -2.98 7.34
N ALA A 356 -26.60 -3.23 7.29
CA ALA A 356 -25.57 -2.18 7.24
C ALA A 356 -25.62 -1.41 5.91
N GLU A 357 -25.80 -2.13 4.80
CA GLU A 357 -25.98 -1.50 3.47
C GLU A 357 -27.23 -0.63 3.42
N ARG A 358 -28.33 -1.11 3.99
CA ARG A 358 -29.59 -0.36 4.09
C ARG A 358 -29.45 0.86 5.00
N ALA A 359 -28.72 0.76 6.10
CA ALA A 359 -28.49 1.86 7.02
C ALA A 359 -27.68 2.97 6.34
N LEU A 360 -26.58 2.64 5.65
CA LEU A 360 -25.77 3.61 4.92
C LEU A 360 -26.55 4.28 3.78
N TRP A 361 -27.34 3.51 3.03
CA TRP A 361 -28.23 4.06 2.01
C TRP A 361 -29.35 4.94 2.59
N GLY A 362 -29.91 4.55 3.73
CA GLY A 362 -30.91 5.33 4.47
C GLY A 362 -30.35 6.69 4.89
N TRP A 363 -29.16 6.70 5.47
CA TRP A 363 -28.43 7.92 5.82
C TRP A 363 -28.19 8.81 4.60
N ALA A 364 -27.69 8.26 3.49
CA ALA A 364 -27.41 9.04 2.29
C ALA A 364 -28.68 9.71 1.73
N GLN A 365 -29.82 9.00 1.72
CA GLN A 365 -31.10 9.58 1.30
C GLN A 365 -31.60 10.68 2.24
N GLN A 366 -31.50 10.48 3.55
CA GLN A 366 -31.95 11.47 4.54
C GLN A 366 -31.10 12.74 4.44
N THR A 367 -29.78 12.61 4.40
CA THR A 367 -28.85 13.73 4.24
C THR A 367 -29.08 14.45 2.93
N ALA A 368 -29.27 13.73 1.82
CA ALA A 368 -29.56 14.34 0.53
C ALA A 368 -30.92 15.06 0.50
N GLY A 369 -31.92 14.52 1.21
CA GLY A 369 -33.26 15.09 1.31
C GLY A 369 -33.31 16.39 2.13
N ALA A 370 -32.52 16.45 3.21
CA ALA A 370 -32.40 17.61 4.10
C ALA A 370 -31.52 18.73 3.55
N ALA A 371 -30.67 18.46 2.56
CA ALA A 371 -29.78 19.46 1.97
C ALA A 371 -30.50 20.33 0.93
N ASP A 372 -30.73 21.61 1.25
CA ASP A 372 -31.39 22.60 0.38
C ASP A 372 -30.59 22.92 -0.90
N THR A 373 -29.27 22.73 -0.86
CA THR A 373 -28.37 23.01 -1.99
C THR A 373 -28.41 21.94 -3.09
N LEU A 374 -28.96 20.76 -2.82
CA LEU A 374 -28.96 19.64 -3.77
C LEU A 374 -30.19 19.63 -4.66
N SER A 375 -29.96 19.56 -5.98
CA SER A 375 -31.04 19.51 -6.97
C SER A 375 -31.84 18.19 -6.90
N ARG A 376 -33.12 18.24 -7.29
CA ARG A 376 -33.95 17.03 -7.48
C ARG A 376 -33.34 16.05 -8.49
N LEU A 377 -32.66 16.57 -9.52
CA LEU A 377 -31.97 15.77 -10.52
C LEU A 377 -30.86 14.94 -9.87
N PHE A 378 -30.00 15.56 -9.06
CA PHE A 378 -28.93 14.86 -8.36
C PHE A 378 -29.47 13.74 -7.44
N ARG A 379 -30.51 14.04 -6.66
CA ARG A 379 -31.15 13.04 -5.78
C ARG A 379 -31.69 11.84 -6.56
N ARG A 380 -32.29 12.08 -7.74
CA ARG A 380 -32.74 11.00 -8.65
C ARG A 380 -31.55 10.20 -9.19
N THR A 381 -30.47 10.87 -9.59
CA THR A 381 -29.26 10.21 -10.09
C THR A 381 -28.68 9.25 -9.05
N LEU A 382 -28.63 9.61 -7.75
CA LEU A 382 -28.17 8.70 -6.70
C LEU A 382 -28.99 7.40 -6.63
N VAL A 383 -30.32 7.50 -6.78
CA VAL A 383 -31.22 6.33 -6.79
C VAL A 383 -30.97 5.45 -8.01
N ASP A 384 -30.83 6.06 -9.18
CA ASP A 384 -30.60 5.36 -10.44
C ASP A 384 -29.21 4.68 -10.46
N GLU A 385 -28.16 5.35 -9.94
CA GLU A 385 -26.82 4.80 -9.74
C GLU A 385 -26.85 3.56 -8.84
N ARG A 386 -27.50 3.66 -7.66
CA ARG A 386 -27.66 2.51 -6.75
C ARG A 386 -28.32 1.32 -7.45
N LYS A 387 -29.43 1.54 -8.15
CA LYS A 387 -30.15 0.49 -8.90
C LYS A 387 -29.28 -0.12 -10.00
N SER A 388 -28.48 0.69 -10.68
CA SER A 388 -27.55 0.19 -11.70
C SER A 388 -26.49 -0.73 -11.08
N ARG A 389 -25.85 -0.28 -10.00
CA ARG A 389 -24.78 -1.06 -9.33
C ARG A 389 -25.28 -2.37 -8.74
N LEU A 390 -26.44 -2.37 -8.09
CA LEU A 390 -27.06 -3.60 -7.56
C LEU A 390 -27.46 -4.60 -8.65
N ARG A 391 -27.71 -4.15 -9.89
CA ARG A 391 -27.97 -5.06 -11.03
C ARG A 391 -26.70 -5.73 -11.54
N VAL A 392 -25.58 -5.02 -11.52
CA VAL A 392 -24.27 -5.53 -11.95
C VAL A 392 -23.66 -6.43 -10.89
N ARG A 393 -23.85 -6.09 -9.61
CA ARG A 393 -23.42 -6.88 -8.45
C ARG A 393 -24.14 -8.24 -8.46
N GLY A 394 -23.39 -9.31 -8.70
CA GLY A 394 -23.92 -10.67 -8.83
C GLY A 394 -23.87 -11.26 -10.26
N MET A 395 -23.50 -10.47 -11.26
CA MET A 395 -23.07 -11.02 -12.55
C MET A 395 -21.62 -11.50 -12.43
N ALA A 396 -21.35 -12.78 -12.71
CA ALA A 396 -19.99 -13.31 -12.70
C ALA A 396 -19.13 -12.60 -13.77
N VAL A 397 -18.24 -11.71 -13.32
CA VAL A 397 -17.32 -10.94 -14.18
C VAL A 397 -16.27 -11.83 -14.87
N LEU A 398 -16.13 -13.08 -14.41
CA LEU A 398 -15.15 -14.05 -14.89
C LEU A 398 -15.25 -14.38 -16.40
N ASP A 399 -16.41 -14.19 -17.04
CA ASP A 399 -16.60 -14.51 -18.46
C ASP A 399 -16.70 -13.27 -19.39
N LEU A 400 -16.66 -12.06 -18.84
CA LEU A 400 -16.91 -10.84 -19.62
C LEU A 400 -15.72 -9.88 -19.72
N LEU A 401 -14.62 -10.13 -19.02
CA LEU A 401 -13.40 -9.37 -19.27
C LEU A 401 -12.84 -9.86 -20.62
N PRO A 402 -12.80 -9.01 -21.67
CA PRO A 402 -11.88 -9.26 -22.76
C PRO A 402 -10.49 -9.46 -22.15
N ALA A 403 -9.55 -10.06 -22.87
CA ALA A 403 -8.15 -9.90 -22.51
C ALA A 403 -7.86 -8.38 -22.50
N LEU A 404 -8.04 -7.72 -21.35
CA LEU A 404 -7.67 -6.33 -21.16
C LEU A 404 -6.18 -6.35 -21.46
N ARG A 405 -5.82 -5.73 -22.59
CA ARG A 405 -4.47 -5.82 -23.14
C ARG A 405 -3.45 -5.38 -22.08
N HIS A 406 -3.86 -4.47 -21.17
CA HIS A 406 -3.06 -3.95 -20.08
C HIS A 406 -3.95 -3.69 -18.85
N GLY A 407 -3.60 -4.28 -17.72
CA GLY A 407 -4.12 -3.90 -16.40
C GLY A 407 -3.10 -3.04 -15.66
N PRO A 408 -3.34 -2.68 -14.39
CA PRO A 408 -2.29 -2.13 -13.54
C PRO A 408 -1.13 -3.12 -13.38
N GLU A 409 0.07 -2.59 -13.22
CA GLU A 409 1.31 -3.36 -13.17
C GLU A 409 2.21 -2.81 -12.05
N ALA A 410 3.00 -3.69 -11.45
CA ALA A 410 4.11 -3.27 -10.59
C ALA A 410 5.39 -3.24 -11.45
N LEU A 411 6.16 -2.15 -11.37
CA LEU A 411 7.43 -2.00 -12.08
C LEU A 411 8.58 -2.06 -11.06
N VAL A 412 9.55 -2.92 -11.32
CA VAL A 412 10.80 -3.02 -10.57
C VAL A 412 11.94 -2.70 -11.51
N GLU A 413 12.69 -1.65 -11.22
CA GLU A 413 13.85 -1.24 -12.00
C GLU A 413 15.11 -1.51 -11.18
N ILE A 414 16.09 -2.19 -11.79
CA ILE A 414 17.39 -2.48 -11.18
C ILE A 414 18.49 -1.81 -12.00
N PHE A 415 19.31 -1.01 -11.33
CA PHE A 415 20.41 -0.26 -11.93
C PHE A 415 21.75 -0.76 -11.36
N PRO A 416 22.66 -1.32 -12.18
CA PRO A 416 23.97 -1.73 -11.71
C PRO A 416 24.88 -0.54 -11.42
N ARG A 417 25.66 -0.63 -10.35
CA ARG A 417 26.73 0.32 -10.07
C ARG A 417 28.03 -0.15 -10.74
N GLY A 418 28.43 0.51 -11.82
CA GLY A 418 29.62 0.13 -12.59
C GLY A 418 30.92 0.18 -11.79
N TRP A 419 31.00 1.01 -10.74
CA TRP A 419 32.16 1.15 -9.86
C TRP A 419 32.13 0.23 -8.63
N GLU A 420 31.01 -0.46 -8.38
CA GLU A 420 30.83 -1.32 -7.20
C GLU A 420 30.09 -2.60 -7.60
N PRO A 421 30.80 -3.61 -8.14
CA PRO A 421 30.19 -4.85 -8.59
C PRO A 421 29.41 -5.55 -7.47
N GLY A 422 28.25 -6.13 -7.82
CA GLY A 422 27.38 -6.81 -6.87
C GLY A 422 26.43 -5.88 -6.10
N HIS A 423 26.58 -4.56 -6.24
CA HIS A 423 25.71 -3.57 -5.65
C HIS A 423 24.80 -2.93 -6.70
N TYR A 424 23.54 -2.74 -6.33
CA TYR A 424 22.49 -2.29 -7.22
C TYR A 424 21.68 -1.17 -6.59
N ASP A 425 21.41 -0.15 -7.38
CA ASP A 425 20.35 0.81 -7.07
C ASP A 425 19.03 0.26 -7.61
N TRP A 426 17.91 0.62 -7.00
CA TRP A 426 16.62 0.07 -7.37
C TRP A 426 15.48 1.07 -7.17
N ARG A 427 14.41 0.85 -7.93
CA ARG A 427 13.14 1.56 -7.81
C ARG A 427 11.98 0.60 -7.94
N VAL A 428 10.98 0.76 -7.09
CA VAL A 428 9.69 0.07 -7.18
C VAL A 428 8.60 1.10 -7.42
N SER A 429 7.78 0.87 -8.44
CA SER A 429 6.69 1.76 -8.82
C SER A 429 5.39 1.00 -9.06
N ALA A 430 4.26 1.64 -8.79
CA ALA A 430 2.96 1.20 -9.23
C ALA A 430 2.59 1.92 -10.53
N VAL A 431 2.16 1.16 -11.53
CA VAL A 431 1.76 1.68 -12.83
C VAL A 431 0.27 1.38 -13.04
N PRO A 432 -0.62 2.36 -12.81
CA PRO A 432 -2.04 2.23 -13.08
C PRO A 432 -2.30 2.12 -14.58
N GLU A 433 -3.55 1.79 -14.93
CA GLU A 433 -3.98 1.62 -16.33
C GLU A 433 -3.83 2.91 -17.16
N SER A 434 -3.83 4.09 -16.53
CA SER A 434 -3.52 5.36 -17.20
C SER A 434 -2.08 5.46 -17.72
N GLY A 435 -1.18 4.60 -17.24
CA GLY A 435 0.24 4.58 -17.60
C GLY A 435 1.11 5.54 -16.80
N GLU A 436 0.54 6.33 -15.90
CA GLU A 436 1.28 7.28 -15.07
C GLU A 436 2.03 6.58 -13.94
N VAL A 437 3.36 6.66 -13.93
CA VAL A 437 4.17 5.92 -12.95
C VAL A 437 4.19 6.61 -11.60
N ASP A 438 3.71 5.90 -10.57
CA ASP A 438 3.72 6.33 -9.17
C ASP A 438 4.83 5.59 -8.42
N CYS A 439 5.92 6.29 -8.12
CA CYS A 439 7.05 5.73 -7.39
C CYS A 439 6.64 5.38 -5.95
N VAL A 440 6.77 4.12 -5.58
CA VAL A 440 6.51 3.64 -4.22
C VAL A 440 7.72 3.91 -3.35
N GLU A 441 8.89 3.44 -3.78
CA GLU A 441 10.15 3.60 -3.08
C GLU A 441 11.33 3.41 -4.03
N GLU A 442 12.44 4.08 -3.73
CA GLU A 442 13.70 3.98 -4.47
C GLU A 442 14.89 4.13 -3.52
N GLU A 443 15.98 3.44 -3.83
CA GLU A 443 17.24 3.51 -3.08
C GLU A 443 18.42 3.53 -4.06
N PHE A 444 19.21 4.61 -3.99
CA PHE A 444 20.40 4.84 -4.82
C PHE A 444 21.71 4.77 -4.00
N GLY A 445 21.70 3.95 -2.95
CA GLY A 445 22.83 3.78 -2.04
C GLY A 445 23.78 2.63 -2.41
N GLY A 446 23.43 1.80 -3.39
CA GLY A 446 24.07 0.51 -3.65
C GLY A 446 23.66 -0.55 -2.62
N THR A 447 22.57 -1.28 -2.92
CA THR A 447 22.15 -2.45 -2.14
C THR A 447 22.87 -3.71 -2.65
N ASP A 448 23.47 -4.48 -1.74
CA ASP A 448 24.07 -5.78 -2.06
C ASP A 448 23.01 -6.78 -2.56
N LEU A 449 23.38 -7.66 -3.49
CA LEU A 449 22.50 -8.66 -4.10
C LEU A 449 21.76 -9.53 -3.09
N GLU A 450 22.43 -9.97 -2.02
CA GLU A 450 21.82 -10.85 -1.00
C GLU A 450 20.82 -10.07 -0.13
N ALA A 451 21.01 -8.75 0.00
CA ALA A 451 20.13 -7.87 0.74
C ALA A 451 18.91 -7.39 -0.07
N LEU A 452 18.91 -7.53 -1.40
CA LEU A 452 17.84 -7.01 -2.28
C LEU A 452 16.45 -7.56 -1.92
N ALA A 453 16.29 -8.88 -1.76
CA ALA A 453 15.00 -9.46 -1.33
C ALA A 453 14.52 -8.85 0.00
N GLY A 454 15.46 -8.58 0.91
CA GLY A 454 15.21 -7.93 2.19
C GLY A 454 14.65 -6.53 2.04
N ARG A 455 15.27 -5.73 1.17
CA ARG A 455 14.94 -4.32 0.91
C ARG A 455 13.68 -4.13 0.08
N LEU A 456 13.47 -4.98 -0.93
CA LEU A 456 12.34 -4.87 -1.87
C LEU A 456 11.01 -5.37 -1.29
N ARG A 457 11.02 -6.15 -0.21
CA ARG A 457 9.82 -6.82 0.33
C ARG A 457 8.65 -5.85 0.60
N GLU A 458 8.89 -4.79 1.37
CA GLU A 458 7.82 -3.84 1.73
C GLU A 458 7.40 -2.93 0.55
N PRO A 459 8.33 -2.37 -0.24
CA PRO A 459 7.96 -1.67 -1.48
C PRO A 459 7.13 -2.52 -2.44
N LEU A 460 7.50 -3.80 -2.65
CA LEU A 460 6.75 -4.73 -3.48
C LEU A 460 5.37 -5.01 -2.89
N ARG A 461 5.27 -5.23 -1.58
CA ARG A 461 3.99 -5.44 -0.90
C ARG A 461 3.05 -4.24 -1.09
N GLU A 462 3.58 -3.02 -1.01
CA GLU A 462 2.80 -1.80 -1.27
C GLU A 462 2.43 -1.65 -2.75
N ALA A 463 3.33 -1.96 -3.68
CA ALA A 463 3.00 -1.95 -5.12
C ALA A 463 1.91 -2.97 -5.44
N PHE A 464 1.98 -4.18 -4.89
CA PHE A 464 0.95 -5.21 -5.03
C PHE A 464 -0.38 -4.75 -4.46
N ARG A 465 -0.37 -4.10 -3.29
CA ARG A 465 -1.58 -3.52 -2.70
C ARG A 465 -2.24 -2.49 -3.64
N ARG A 466 -1.45 -1.68 -4.36
CA ARG A 466 -1.98 -0.69 -5.32
C ARG A 466 -2.51 -1.31 -6.61
N CYS A 467 -1.91 -2.41 -7.07
CA CYS A 467 -2.17 -2.95 -8.40
C CYS A 467 -3.09 -4.18 -8.41
N ASP A 468 -3.11 -4.98 -7.34
CA ASP A 468 -3.88 -6.22 -7.30
C ASP A 468 -5.38 -5.96 -7.25
N ALA A 469 -6.12 -6.79 -7.98
CA ALA A 469 -7.55 -6.95 -7.80
C ALA A 469 -7.82 -8.26 -7.06
N SER A 470 -8.96 -8.35 -6.38
CA SER A 470 -9.36 -9.53 -5.62
C SER A 470 -9.24 -10.81 -6.46
N GLY A 471 -8.36 -11.72 -6.03
CA GLY A 471 -8.08 -12.99 -6.70
C GLY A 471 -7.29 -12.91 -8.01
N VAL A 472 -6.81 -11.72 -8.40
CA VAL A 472 -6.08 -11.51 -9.66
C VAL A 472 -4.80 -10.71 -9.42
N PRO A 473 -3.63 -11.36 -9.30
CA PRO A 473 -2.37 -10.67 -9.11
C PRO A 473 -1.99 -9.86 -10.36
N ALA A 474 -1.53 -8.62 -10.14
CA ALA A 474 -0.98 -7.76 -11.16
C ALA A 474 0.38 -8.28 -11.66
N VAL A 475 0.65 -8.03 -12.94
CA VAL A 475 1.92 -8.39 -13.58
C VAL A 475 3.04 -7.53 -13.02
N ILE A 476 4.19 -8.15 -12.74
CA ILE A 476 5.43 -7.46 -12.43
C ILE A 476 6.24 -7.27 -13.71
N GLN A 477 6.55 -6.03 -14.04
CA GLN A 477 7.56 -5.69 -15.03
C GLN A 477 8.92 -5.56 -14.32
N LEU A 478 9.82 -6.49 -14.57
CA LEU A 478 11.19 -6.46 -14.06
C LEU A 478 12.10 -5.87 -15.14
N ALA A 479 12.43 -4.59 -14.99
CA ALA A 479 13.28 -3.84 -15.90
C ALA A 479 14.75 -3.93 -15.44
N VAL A 480 15.57 -4.57 -16.27
CA VAL A 480 17.01 -4.77 -16.01
C VAL A 480 17.81 -4.53 -17.29
N PRO A 481 19.08 -4.12 -17.21
CA PRO A 481 19.99 -4.14 -18.36
C PRO A 481 20.12 -5.54 -18.97
N GLY A 482 20.30 -5.63 -20.29
CA GLY A 482 20.42 -6.88 -21.02
C GLY A 482 21.46 -7.84 -20.46
N ALA A 483 22.60 -7.32 -20.03
CA ALA A 483 23.67 -8.09 -19.40
C ALA A 483 23.28 -8.77 -18.09
N LEU A 484 22.20 -8.31 -17.43
CA LEU A 484 21.74 -8.80 -16.13
C LEU A 484 20.48 -9.67 -16.23
N VAL A 485 19.89 -9.83 -17.42
CA VAL A 485 18.68 -10.65 -17.63
C VAL A 485 18.86 -12.07 -17.08
N GLY A 486 19.98 -12.73 -17.35
CA GLY A 486 20.24 -14.07 -16.85
C GLY A 486 20.34 -14.16 -15.33
N ARG A 487 20.87 -13.11 -14.68
CA ARG A 487 21.04 -13.04 -13.22
C ARG A 487 19.69 -12.83 -12.51
N PHE A 488 18.89 -11.89 -12.98
CA PHE A 488 17.59 -11.56 -12.39
C PHE A 488 16.42 -12.38 -12.96
N ALA A 489 16.71 -13.36 -13.81
CA ALA A 489 15.75 -14.38 -14.21
C ALA A 489 15.30 -15.25 -13.02
N ASP A 490 16.09 -15.33 -11.94
CA ASP A 490 15.65 -15.93 -10.68
C ASP A 490 14.92 -14.90 -9.82
N ILE A 491 13.60 -14.81 -10.02
CA ILE A 491 12.73 -13.84 -9.34
C ILE A 491 12.67 -14.05 -7.82
N ARG A 492 13.06 -15.23 -7.31
CA ARG A 492 13.13 -15.52 -5.87
C ARG A 492 14.23 -14.71 -5.19
N LEU A 493 15.28 -14.30 -5.92
CA LEU A 493 16.30 -13.37 -5.44
C LEU A 493 15.73 -11.98 -5.08
N LEU A 494 14.55 -11.65 -5.59
CA LEU A 494 13.82 -10.41 -5.30
C LEU A 494 12.69 -10.63 -4.29
N GLY A 495 12.52 -11.84 -3.77
CA GLY A 495 11.41 -12.21 -2.87
C GLY A 495 10.06 -12.34 -3.57
N ILE A 496 10.04 -12.57 -4.89
CA ILE A 496 8.81 -12.72 -5.68
C ILE A 496 8.40 -14.20 -5.75
N GLY A 497 7.13 -14.48 -5.45
CA GLY A 497 6.53 -15.82 -5.53
C GLY A 497 6.32 -16.34 -6.95
N ALA A 498 6.26 -17.66 -7.11
CA ALA A 498 6.12 -18.34 -8.40
C ALA A 498 4.73 -18.16 -9.05
N ASP A 499 3.72 -17.98 -8.22
CA ASP A 499 2.32 -17.67 -8.55
C ASP A 499 2.12 -16.26 -9.14
N ARG A 500 3.16 -15.43 -9.06
CA ARG A 500 3.13 -14.08 -9.57
C ARG A 500 3.45 -14.04 -11.07
N PRO A 501 2.62 -13.37 -11.90
CA PRO A 501 2.99 -13.06 -13.27
C PRO A 501 4.17 -12.09 -13.30
N VAL A 502 5.27 -12.48 -13.96
CA VAL A 502 6.49 -11.66 -14.07
C VAL A 502 6.93 -11.65 -15.52
N VAL A 503 7.28 -10.47 -16.01
CA VAL A 503 7.89 -10.27 -17.31
C VAL A 503 9.21 -9.52 -17.17
N ILE A 504 10.19 -9.88 -18.00
CA ILE A 504 11.48 -9.19 -18.06
C ILE A 504 11.44 -8.15 -19.17
N ARG A 505 11.84 -6.93 -18.82
CA ARG A 505 12.06 -5.81 -19.76
C ARG A 505 13.53 -5.43 -19.76
N ARG A 506 14.03 -5.05 -20.92
CA ARG A 506 15.35 -4.45 -21.05
C ARG A 506 15.26 -2.94 -20.93
N THR A 507 16.12 -2.36 -20.09
CA THR A 507 16.32 -0.90 -19.97
C THR A 507 17.18 -0.35 -21.12
N ASP A 508 17.98 -1.20 -21.75
CA ASP A 508 18.96 -0.90 -22.79
C ASP A 508 18.53 -1.42 -24.16
N MET A 509 17.30 -1.10 -24.58
CA MET A 509 16.82 -1.47 -25.92
C MET A 509 17.71 -0.83 -27.00
N PRO A 510 18.05 -1.57 -28.08
CA PRO A 510 18.85 -1.02 -29.17
C PRO A 510 18.09 0.15 -29.83
N ALA A 511 18.83 1.21 -30.18
CA ALA A 511 18.29 2.27 -31.02
C ALA A 511 17.89 1.70 -32.39
N GLU A 512 16.77 2.19 -32.93
CA GLU A 512 16.20 1.67 -34.16
C GLU A 512 15.90 2.76 -35.16
N GLU A 513 16.06 2.43 -36.44
CA GLU A 513 15.52 3.24 -37.50
C GLU A 513 14.01 2.99 -37.67
N ARG A 514 13.29 3.96 -38.26
CA ARG A 514 11.83 3.90 -38.40
C ARG A 514 11.30 2.61 -39.06
N PRO A 515 11.91 2.05 -40.13
CA PRO A 515 11.44 0.80 -40.72
C PRO A 515 11.56 -0.41 -39.76
N GLU A 516 12.58 -0.43 -38.92
CA GLU A 516 12.79 -1.49 -37.93
C GLU A 516 11.76 -1.40 -36.80
N ALA A 517 11.50 -0.18 -36.32
CA ALA A 517 10.46 0.09 -35.34
C ALA A 517 9.05 -0.28 -35.86
N ASP A 518 8.75 0.03 -37.13
CA ASP A 518 7.49 -0.33 -37.78
C ASP A 518 7.32 -1.87 -37.90
N GLU A 519 8.39 -2.60 -38.24
CA GLU A 519 8.36 -4.06 -38.30
C GLU A 519 8.19 -4.68 -36.91
N ARG A 520 8.88 -4.17 -35.89
CA ARG A 520 8.67 -4.59 -34.49
C ARG A 520 7.22 -4.36 -34.05
N ALA A 521 6.65 -3.19 -34.34
CA ALA A 521 5.24 -2.91 -34.05
C ALA A 521 4.27 -3.83 -34.81
N ALA A 522 4.61 -4.24 -36.04
CA ALA A 522 3.83 -5.21 -36.80
C ALA A 522 3.89 -6.63 -36.19
N ARG A 523 5.08 -7.08 -35.77
CA ARG A 523 5.26 -8.35 -35.03
C ARG A 523 4.52 -8.34 -33.70
N TRP A 524 4.65 -7.26 -32.94
CA TRP A 524 3.91 -7.07 -31.69
C TRP A 524 2.40 -7.23 -31.88
N ARG A 525 1.81 -6.55 -32.87
CA ARG A 525 0.38 -6.68 -33.19
C ARG A 525 0.00 -8.11 -33.59
N ALA A 526 0.80 -8.75 -34.45
CA ALA A 526 0.54 -10.13 -34.87
C ALA A 526 0.49 -11.11 -33.68
N LEU A 527 1.44 -11.01 -32.75
CA LEU A 527 1.48 -11.83 -31.53
C LEU A 527 0.27 -11.64 -30.60
N HIS A 528 -0.40 -10.49 -30.69
CA HIS A 528 -1.56 -10.19 -29.85
C HIS A 528 -2.89 -10.49 -30.53
N GLU A 529 -2.93 -10.46 -31.86
CA GLU A 529 -4.16 -10.53 -32.66
C GLU A 529 -4.33 -11.86 -33.42
N GLN A 530 -3.25 -12.65 -33.55
CA GLN A 530 -3.24 -13.92 -34.27
C GLN A 530 -2.83 -15.07 -33.35
N PRO A 531 -3.22 -16.33 -33.65
CA PRO A 531 -2.73 -17.49 -32.91
C PRO A 531 -1.21 -17.57 -32.91
N LEU A 532 -0.64 -17.71 -31.72
CA LEU A 532 0.81 -17.78 -31.52
C LEU A 532 1.43 -19.01 -32.20
N ARG A 533 2.56 -18.81 -32.88
CA ARG A 533 3.38 -19.88 -33.46
C ARG A 533 4.66 -20.06 -32.63
N PRO A 534 4.69 -20.96 -31.63
CA PRO A 534 5.90 -21.22 -30.86
C PRO A 534 6.97 -21.86 -31.74
N ASP A 535 8.21 -21.45 -31.52
CA ASP A 535 9.34 -21.81 -32.37
C ASP A 535 10.60 -21.98 -31.53
N ILE A 536 11.06 -23.23 -31.40
CA ILE A 536 12.19 -23.61 -30.55
C ILE A 536 13.47 -23.43 -31.36
N LEU A 537 14.29 -22.45 -30.99
CA LEU A 537 15.37 -21.95 -31.87
C LEU A 537 16.72 -22.65 -31.66
N ASP A 538 16.98 -23.19 -30.48
CA ASP A 538 18.29 -23.71 -30.05
C ASP A 538 18.27 -25.21 -29.72
N CYS A 539 17.18 -25.90 -30.09
CA CYS A 539 17.06 -27.33 -29.92
C CYS A 539 16.09 -27.94 -30.95
N ASP A 540 16.56 -28.97 -31.66
CA ASP A 540 15.76 -29.78 -32.57
C ASP A 540 15.56 -31.19 -31.99
N GLU A 541 14.33 -31.52 -31.58
CA GLU A 541 13.95 -32.80 -30.98
C GLU A 541 14.90 -33.37 -29.89
N GLY A 542 15.50 -32.50 -29.07
CA GLY A 542 16.46 -32.91 -28.04
C GLY A 542 17.92 -32.70 -28.40
N VAL A 543 18.24 -32.46 -29.67
CA VAL A 543 19.59 -32.18 -30.15
C VAL A 543 19.85 -30.67 -30.07
N PRO A 544 20.90 -30.19 -29.38
CA PRO A 544 21.26 -28.78 -29.39
C PRO A 544 21.53 -28.28 -30.82
N SER A 545 20.96 -27.13 -31.18
CA SER A 545 21.22 -26.45 -32.45
C SER A 545 21.75 -25.04 -32.21
N PRO A 546 22.62 -24.51 -33.08
CA PRO A 546 23.02 -23.11 -32.99
C PRO A 546 21.80 -22.21 -33.21
N LEU A 547 21.78 -21.06 -32.53
CA LEU A 547 20.75 -20.06 -32.76
C LEU A 547 20.83 -19.55 -34.21
N PRO A 548 19.69 -19.41 -34.91
CA PRO A 548 19.64 -18.78 -36.22
C PRO A 548 20.25 -17.38 -36.22
N ASP A 549 20.70 -16.93 -37.38
CA ASP A 549 21.20 -15.57 -37.54
C ASP A 549 20.06 -14.52 -37.59
N GLU A 550 20.40 -13.24 -37.55
CA GLU A 550 19.39 -12.17 -37.56
C GLU A 550 18.55 -12.16 -38.85
N SER A 551 19.12 -12.56 -39.99
CA SER A 551 18.42 -12.56 -41.27
C SER A 551 17.38 -13.67 -41.34
N ASP A 552 17.73 -14.86 -40.86
CA ASP A 552 16.82 -15.99 -40.71
C ASP A 552 15.68 -15.65 -39.75
N LEU A 553 16.00 -15.04 -38.60
CA LEU A 553 15.00 -14.62 -37.61
C LEU A 553 14.04 -13.57 -38.18
N ARG A 554 14.53 -12.59 -38.95
CA ARG A 554 13.69 -11.58 -39.60
C ARG A 554 12.83 -12.16 -40.73
N ALA A 555 13.25 -13.24 -41.37
CA ALA A 555 12.48 -13.90 -42.43
C ALA A 555 11.32 -14.75 -41.88
N ARG A 556 11.32 -15.12 -40.60
CA ARG A 556 10.24 -15.90 -39.98
C ARG A 556 8.92 -15.10 -39.92
N PRO A 557 7.75 -15.77 -39.95
CA PRO A 557 6.44 -15.13 -39.83
C PRO A 557 6.31 -14.19 -38.62
N ARG A 558 5.44 -13.18 -38.72
CA ARG A 558 5.26 -12.16 -37.68
C ARG A 558 4.58 -12.67 -36.41
N ASP A 559 3.82 -13.76 -36.51
CA ASP A 559 3.15 -14.50 -35.41
C ASP A 559 4.09 -15.49 -34.69
N THR A 560 5.36 -15.56 -35.10
CA THR A 560 6.38 -16.43 -34.50
C THR A 560 6.73 -15.95 -33.09
N LEU A 561 6.65 -16.85 -32.10
CA LEU A 561 7.12 -16.65 -30.73
C LEU A 561 8.41 -17.45 -30.50
N PRO A 562 9.58 -16.79 -30.41
CA PRO A 562 10.86 -17.41 -30.07
C PRO A 562 10.84 -18.12 -28.72
N VAL A 563 11.33 -19.36 -28.70
CA VAL A 563 11.52 -20.17 -27.49
C VAL A 563 12.96 -20.68 -27.43
N LEU A 564 13.62 -20.46 -26.30
CA LEU A 564 14.99 -20.91 -26.01
C LEU A 564 14.96 -22.06 -24.99
N CYS A 565 15.29 -23.26 -25.45
CA CYS A 565 15.33 -24.47 -24.64
C CYS A 565 16.68 -24.64 -23.90
N ARG A 566 17.81 -24.26 -24.50
CA ARG A 566 19.15 -24.59 -23.99
C ARG A 566 20.04 -23.37 -23.73
N SER A 567 19.64 -22.18 -24.18
CA SER A 567 20.41 -20.94 -24.10
C SER A 567 20.39 -20.24 -22.73
N ALA A 568 20.09 -20.95 -21.64
CA ALA A 568 20.01 -20.38 -20.29
C ALA A 568 21.31 -19.67 -19.86
N ALA A 569 22.46 -20.30 -20.11
CA ALA A 569 23.78 -19.78 -19.74
C ALA A 569 24.23 -18.61 -20.63
N THR A 570 23.66 -18.48 -21.83
CA THR A 570 23.98 -17.47 -22.85
C THR A 570 22.77 -16.58 -23.14
N VAL A 571 21.83 -16.47 -22.19
CA VAL A 571 20.58 -15.76 -22.42
C VAL A 571 20.79 -14.29 -22.75
N PRO A 572 21.77 -13.54 -22.17
CA PRO A 572 22.00 -12.16 -22.56
C PRO A 572 22.30 -12.02 -24.06
N GLU A 573 23.22 -12.81 -24.60
CA GLU A 573 23.62 -12.78 -26.01
C GLU A 573 22.50 -13.27 -26.93
N SER A 574 21.84 -14.35 -26.52
CA SER A 574 20.75 -14.98 -27.28
C SER A 574 19.55 -14.05 -27.40
N LEU A 575 19.15 -13.44 -26.28
CA LEU A 575 18.06 -12.48 -26.23
C LEU A 575 18.43 -11.19 -26.98
N HIS A 576 19.68 -10.74 -26.90
CA HIS A 576 20.15 -9.59 -27.66
C HIS A 576 19.95 -9.79 -29.18
N ARG A 577 20.29 -10.98 -29.71
CA ARG A 577 20.06 -11.32 -31.12
C ARG A 577 18.57 -11.34 -31.48
N ILE A 578 17.74 -11.94 -30.62
CA ILE A 578 16.28 -11.99 -30.81
C ILE A 578 15.70 -10.56 -30.86
N VAL A 579 16.09 -9.69 -29.93
CA VAL A 579 15.61 -8.30 -29.85
C VAL A 579 16.02 -7.49 -31.09
N ARG A 580 17.28 -7.60 -31.53
CA ARG A 580 17.78 -6.98 -32.78
C ARG A 580 17.10 -7.48 -34.05
N SER A 581 16.48 -8.65 -33.98
CA SER A 581 15.69 -9.22 -35.07
C SER A 581 14.23 -8.76 -35.07
N GLY A 582 13.86 -7.81 -34.19
CA GLY A 582 12.54 -7.19 -34.15
C GLY A 582 11.52 -7.89 -33.23
N TYR A 583 11.94 -8.88 -32.44
CA TYR A 583 11.04 -9.58 -31.52
C TYR A 583 10.93 -8.86 -30.17
N SER A 584 9.69 -8.57 -29.78
CA SER A 584 9.33 -7.96 -28.49
C SER A 584 8.95 -8.98 -27.41
N VAL A 585 8.74 -10.26 -27.79
CA VAL A 585 8.36 -11.32 -26.87
C VAL A 585 9.21 -12.56 -27.14
N ALA A 586 9.76 -13.17 -26.10
CA ALA A 586 10.50 -14.43 -26.19
C ALA A 586 10.39 -15.21 -24.88
N LEU A 587 10.47 -16.54 -24.95
CA LEU A 587 10.44 -17.43 -23.80
C LEU A 587 11.77 -18.18 -23.65
N TRP A 588 12.20 -18.43 -22.43
CA TRP A 588 13.38 -19.28 -22.19
C TRP A 588 13.30 -20.05 -20.87
N ARG A 589 14.16 -21.07 -20.76
CA ARG A 589 14.46 -21.75 -19.50
C ARG A 589 15.55 -21.02 -18.76
N ARG A 590 15.32 -20.67 -17.50
CA ARG A 590 16.29 -20.05 -16.61
C ARG A 590 17.45 -20.99 -16.27
N GLN A 591 17.17 -22.26 -16.02
CA GLN A 591 18.19 -23.22 -15.60
C GLN A 591 18.90 -23.85 -16.81
N PRO A 592 20.24 -23.86 -16.82
CA PRO A 592 21.01 -24.60 -17.81
C PRO A 592 20.69 -26.09 -17.80
N LEU A 593 20.58 -26.67 -19.00
CA LEU A 593 20.46 -28.11 -19.17
C LEU A 593 21.83 -28.72 -19.44
N ALA A 594 22.11 -29.85 -18.79
CA ALA A 594 23.22 -30.70 -19.22
C ALA A 594 22.99 -31.21 -20.65
N GLN A 595 24.06 -31.43 -21.40
CA GLN A 595 23.99 -31.78 -22.82
C GLN A 595 23.11 -33.01 -23.09
N GLU A 596 23.20 -34.02 -22.21
CA GLU A 596 22.47 -35.30 -22.30
C GLU A 596 21.02 -35.25 -21.80
N SER A 597 20.54 -34.09 -21.33
CA SER A 597 19.18 -33.97 -20.79
C SER A 597 18.13 -34.09 -21.91
N MET A 598 17.08 -34.88 -21.67
CA MET A 598 15.91 -34.95 -22.55
C MET A 598 14.99 -33.74 -22.31
N CYS A 599 14.62 -33.02 -23.39
CA CYS A 599 13.72 -31.87 -23.32
C CYS A 599 12.34 -32.10 -23.98
N GLY A 600 12.00 -33.35 -24.31
CA GLY A 600 10.74 -33.68 -25.00
C GLY A 600 9.47 -33.19 -24.27
N ASP A 601 9.43 -33.29 -22.94
CA ASP A 601 8.30 -32.79 -22.15
C ASP A 601 8.20 -31.26 -22.17
N PHE A 602 9.34 -30.56 -22.12
CA PHE A 602 9.38 -29.11 -22.32
C PHE A 602 8.88 -28.72 -23.70
N HIS A 603 9.33 -29.39 -24.77
CA HIS A 603 8.90 -29.07 -26.14
C HIS A 603 7.38 -29.23 -26.30
N ARG A 604 6.84 -30.39 -25.87
CA ARG A 604 5.39 -30.67 -25.94
C ARG A 604 4.58 -29.72 -25.08
N GLY A 605 5.00 -29.51 -23.83
CA GLY A 605 4.37 -28.62 -22.87
C GLY A 605 4.32 -27.19 -23.41
N MET A 606 5.47 -26.62 -23.80
CA MET A 606 5.58 -25.27 -24.34
C MET A 606 4.68 -25.05 -25.55
N VAL A 607 4.70 -25.96 -26.52
CA VAL A 607 3.85 -25.85 -27.72
C VAL A 607 2.37 -25.88 -27.36
N ARG A 608 1.97 -26.75 -26.43
CA ARG A 608 0.58 -26.87 -25.97
C ARG A 608 0.10 -25.61 -25.25
N GLU A 609 0.88 -25.12 -24.28
CA GLU A 609 0.47 -23.99 -23.44
C GLU A 609 0.47 -22.67 -24.23
N VAL A 610 1.46 -22.44 -25.09
CA VAL A 610 1.50 -21.24 -25.96
C VAL A 610 0.30 -21.21 -26.92
N ARG A 611 -0.05 -22.33 -27.54
CA ARG A 611 -1.23 -22.42 -28.41
C ARG A 611 -2.53 -22.19 -27.64
N SER A 612 -2.60 -22.69 -26.40
CA SER A 612 -3.76 -22.53 -25.51
C SER A 612 -3.93 -21.08 -25.04
N ALA A 613 -2.82 -20.34 -24.86
CA ALA A 613 -2.85 -18.92 -24.51
C ALA A 613 -3.47 -18.03 -25.61
N ARG A 614 -3.42 -18.45 -26.89
CA ARG A 614 -3.94 -17.77 -28.09
C ARG A 614 -3.35 -16.39 -28.43
N SER A 615 -2.87 -15.63 -27.44
CA SER A 615 -2.35 -14.26 -27.57
C SER A 615 -1.22 -14.02 -26.57
N ALA A 616 -0.21 -13.25 -26.96
CA ALA A 616 0.96 -12.97 -26.12
C ALA A 616 0.59 -12.28 -24.80
N GLY A 617 -0.46 -11.45 -24.77
CA GLY A 617 -0.92 -10.77 -23.55
C GLY A 617 -1.43 -11.71 -22.45
N ARG A 618 -1.75 -12.97 -22.78
CA ARG A 618 -2.15 -13.98 -21.78
C ARG A 618 -0.97 -14.78 -21.21
N LEU A 619 0.19 -14.76 -21.87
CA LEU A 619 1.35 -15.57 -21.49
C LEU A 619 1.83 -15.29 -20.06
N PRO A 620 1.92 -14.04 -19.56
CA PRO A 620 2.43 -13.80 -18.21
C PRO A 620 1.65 -14.55 -17.12
N ARG A 621 0.30 -14.61 -17.24
CA ARG A 621 -0.56 -15.34 -16.30
C ARG A 621 -0.44 -16.85 -16.47
N VAL A 622 -0.49 -17.35 -17.71
CA VAL A 622 -0.33 -18.78 -18.00
C VAL A 622 0.99 -19.31 -17.44
N LEU A 623 2.09 -18.55 -17.61
CA LEU A 623 3.40 -18.94 -17.06
C LEU A 623 3.44 -18.92 -15.53
N ALA A 624 2.75 -17.98 -14.89
CA ALA A 624 2.63 -17.95 -13.43
C ALA A 624 1.88 -19.18 -12.90
N GLU A 625 0.75 -19.55 -13.50
CA GLU A 625 -0.03 -20.75 -13.14
C GLU A 625 0.74 -22.05 -13.37
N LEU A 626 1.61 -22.07 -14.39
CA LEU A 626 2.51 -23.19 -14.66
C LEU A 626 3.63 -23.29 -13.62
N ARG A 627 4.25 -22.17 -13.25
CA ARG A 627 5.28 -22.12 -12.20
C ARG A 627 4.72 -22.50 -10.83
N ALA A 628 3.58 -21.92 -10.44
CA ALA A 628 2.90 -22.27 -9.19
C ALA A 628 2.57 -23.76 -9.11
N GLY A 629 1.99 -24.32 -10.18
CA GLY A 629 1.69 -25.75 -10.20
C GLY A 629 2.94 -26.64 -10.17
N ALA A 630 4.07 -26.18 -10.71
CA ALA A 630 5.34 -26.90 -10.59
C ALA A 630 5.87 -26.87 -9.14
N ASP A 631 5.76 -25.73 -8.47
CA ASP A 631 6.13 -25.56 -7.05
C ASP A 631 5.21 -26.38 -6.12
N ASP A 632 3.92 -26.49 -6.46
CA ASP A 632 2.95 -27.36 -5.78
C ASP A 632 3.16 -28.87 -6.06
N GLY A 633 4.15 -29.22 -6.89
CA GLY A 633 4.48 -30.60 -7.22
C GLY A 633 3.49 -31.29 -8.17
N VAL A 634 2.72 -30.53 -8.95
CA VAL A 634 1.81 -31.10 -9.98
C VAL A 634 2.64 -31.82 -11.05
N PRO A 635 2.50 -33.15 -11.21
CA PRO A 635 3.41 -33.95 -12.03
C PRO A 635 3.49 -33.50 -13.50
N GLU A 636 2.41 -32.99 -14.08
CA GLU A 636 2.37 -32.57 -15.50
C GLU A 636 3.03 -31.21 -15.76
N LYS A 637 3.38 -30.47 -14.70
CA LYS A 637 3.94 -29.11 -14.75
C LYS A 637 5.42 -29.02 -14.34
N PHE A 638 6.08 -30.14 -14.03
CA PHE A 638 7.48 -30.12 -13.58
C PHE A 638 8.45 -29.39 -14.54
N TRP A 639 8.19 -29.43 -15.84
CA TRP A 639 9.03 -28.81 -16.88
C TRP A 639 8.94 -27.27 -16.89
N SER A 640 7.96 -26.68 -16.21
CA SER A 640 7.69 -25.23 -16.25
C SER A 640 8.25 -24.41 -15.09
N ALA A 641 8.90 -25.04 -14.10
CA ALA A 641 9.41 -24.37 -12.89
C ALA A 641 10.34 -23.18 -13.19
N ASP A 642 11.08 -23.24 -14.30
CA ASP A 642 12.12 -22.28 -14.67
C ASP A 642 11.78 -21.44 -15.91
N LEU A 643 10.49 -21.29 -16.24
CA LEU A 643 10.09 -20.51 -17.41
C LEU A 643 10.13 -19.02 -17.15
N MET A 644 10.79 -18.31 -18.05
CA MET A 644 10.87 -16.86 -18.06
C MET A 644 10.39 -16.30 -19.40
N ILE A 645 9.91 -15.06 -19.35
CA ILE A 645 9.38 -14.34 -20.51
C ILE A 645 10.02 -12.97 -20.60
N PHE A 646 10.51 -12.66 -21.79
CA PHE A 646 10.88 -11.32 -22.20
C PHE A 646 9.63 -10.73 -22.84
N TYR A 647 9.23 -9.54 -22.42
CA TYR A 647 8.02 -8.89 -22.89
C TYR A 647 8.22 -7.38 -22.89
N HIS A 648 8.58 -6.83 -24.04
CA HIS A 648 8.79 -5.40 -24.20
C HIS A 648 7.70 -4.81 -25.09
N ASP A 649 6.74 -4.13 -24.46
CA ASP A 649 5.68 -3.40 -25.15
C ASP A 649 6.25 -2.11 -25.80
N PRO A 650 6.31 -2.03 -27.14
CA PRO A 650 6.83 -0.86 -27.82
C PRO A 650 5.90 0.36 -27.70
N THR A 651 4.66 0.18 -27.25
CA THR A 651 3.70 1.28 -27.05
C THR A 651 3.78 1.91 -25.67
N ARG A 652 4.57 1.32 -24.75
CA ARG A 652 4.72 1.78 -23.36
C ARG A 652 6.19 1.79 -22.96
N PRO A 653 6.96 2.82 -23.37
CA PRO A 653 8.37 2.94 -22.98
C PRO A 653 8.55 2.94 -21.45
N LEU A 654 9.74 2.57 -20.99
CA LEU A 654 10.07 2.65 -19.57
C LEU A 654 10.20 4.12 -19.15
N PRO A 655 9.89 4.48 -17.90
CA PRO A 655 10.09 5.85 -17.42
C PRO A 655 11.53 6.33 -17.64
N GLY A 656 11.70 7.58 -18.05
CA GLY A 656 13.02 8.19 -18.27
C GLY A 656 13.74 7.77 -19.55
N THR A 657 13.18 6.91 -20.41
CA THR A 657 13.79 6.59 -21.73
C THR A 657 13.52 7.65 -22.80
N ASP A 658 12.58 8.57 -22.57
CA ASP A 658 12.21 9.67 -23.48
C ASP A 658 12.71 11.05 -23.02
N GLU A 659 13.34 11.14 -21.84
CA GLU A 659 13.96 12.39 -21.39
C GLU A 659 15.37 12.48 -21.99
N PRO A 660 15.67 13.51 -22.81
CA PRO A 660 17.05 13.77 -23.19
C PRO A 660 17.86 13.96 -21.90
N LEU A 661 18.94 13.20 -21.76
CA LEU A 661 19.95 13.42 -20.71
C LEU A 661 20.37 14.90 -20.75
N GLU A 662 19.79 15.72 -19.89
CA GLU A 662 20.39 16.99 -19.51
C GLU A 662 21.62 16.62 -18.67
N THR A 663 22.76 16.51 -19.35
CA THR A 663 24.06 16.49 -18.68
C THR A 663 24.18 17.75 -17.80
N PRO A 664 24.70 17.62 -16.56
CA PRO A 664 24.74 18.70 -15.58
C PRO A 664 25.55 19.93 -16.01
#